data_AF-A0A7X3K4C4-F1
#
_entry.id   AF-A0A7X3K4C4-F1
#
_cell.length_a   1.000
_cell.length_b   1.000
_cell.length_c   1.000
_cell.angle_alpha   90.00
_cell.angle_beta   90.00
_cell.angle_gamma   90.00
#
_symmetry.space_group_name_H-M   'P 1'
#
loop_
_entity.id
_entity.type
_entity.pdbx_description
1 polymer ?
#
loop_
_entity_poly.entity_id
_entity_poly.type
_entity_poly.pdbx_seq_one_letter_code
_entity_poly.pdbx_strand_id
1 'polypeptide(L)'
;MTLFSDWQGDLVLPPLPERKIKIGGNLICQRSFRGARCRAQIAPSQYKGHDLIKTDLAAPFDQILLRHKGARRVDSTLPVLNAGQLSGLADLTDSTALLWDSPGALEDYAATPEQVLALWRNKFTFRVENEEEQEPGLRMPQIGALHAIAAHFAVGEQFEPATVVLPTGTGKTETMLATQVYRQLPRTLVLVPSDALRTQISEKFVTLGVLPDAGVVPGQLPGPHVAKITTGLQSIEECRALIENANVIVTLPDSLRTFAPEALDYLLDQCSDIFVDEAHHVTASTWAAVRDRFLDKCILQFTATPFRRDGKRVDGKIIFNYKLGDAQKAGYYRPINLHTVEEYGDDSARDRAIAEKAVAVLRKDRGELGLDHLLMARTRNRDRADVVWALYQELAPELHPVIVYSGPGRRQINAAALDKVLDRSADGARIVVCVDMLGEGFDLPNLKIAALHDTHKSLAITLQFIGRFTRKGATGTIGEATVVANIADPEAEAKLAALYAEGADWDVLIKRLSEERIHEELRLQDVVMSLKERGDLHAQLSLWNLRPALSTQIFRTKCEDWSPLNYAEVLPGDAESWYALDEENNLLVAVVHRTSTVDWGNYQNLENSVYDLLLARWDKTAGALFIYASDYQGLRTERMARAITSDETELLSGPAVFRILNNVEMPLVKSMGSSRIGAISFTSYFGPNVTEGLASIEKAESQLNNIACLGYEDGERVLWGGTQRKGKIWQQKSGTISTWMEWCNRTWTKVSSDVELDSNITRDFLRPQKLAAPYGAYPIAVQWGEQAQMRFSDRQFMLFDSTEVPVFLIDLGIGAVGDDGAIDIDIATEGSRSTYRLRIAADLPGGYSHDWVSGPRLKFKRAHAAEAVPLEEYLLTDPFIVRYADGTHSYNCYHIPTPLEPATYPKESLEAWDWAGIPLNRESMNRAGDRDTIQCRAFQHIEDEFDLIFNDDGHGEAADLVALKDTGDDIRLCLIHCKNAHGGRISADIRNFYTLCGQAQKSMAVKHGGLPRLYVDLKRRHETWSKQGASRFLKGDMKLLSYFKEKARRAKVDFEVVLVQPGASAETVTPEILRLLATTELFLTKTTQARFRVVVSRA
;
A
#
# COMPACT_ATOMS: atom_id res chain seq x y z
N MET A 1 80.64 -17.45 -30.54
CA MET A 1 79.56 -18.07 -29.75
C MET A 1 79.04 -17.01 -28.79
N THR A 2 77.71 -16.76 -28.85
CA THR A 2 76.86 -15.92 -27.99
C THR A 2 77.41 -14.54 -27.56
N LEU A 3 77.10 -13.50 -28.33
CA LEU A 3 77.58 -12.12 -28.11
C LEU A 3 76.47 -11.03 -28.16
N PHE A 4 75.20 -11.37 -27.96
CA PHE A 4 74.15 -10.38 -27.68
C PHE A 4 73.17 -10.90 -26.63
N SER A 5 72.85 -10.05 -25.65
CA SER A 5 71.99 -10.32 -24.51
C SER A 5 70.52 -10.27 -24.92
N ASP A 6 69.81 -11.39 -24.85
CA ASP A 6 68.35 -11.41 -24.90
C ASP A 6 67.82 -10.76 -23.61
N TRP A 7 67.06 -9.67 -23.72
CA TRP A 7 66.35 -9.11 -22.55
C TRP A 7 65.11 -9.97 -22.28
N GLN A 8 64.84 -10.29 -21.02
CA GLN A 8 63.62 -10.99 -20.60
C GLN A 8 63.00 -10.28 -19.41
N GLY A 9 61.69 -10.06 -19.45
CA GLY A 9 60.97 -9.40 -18.37
C GLY A 9 59.50 -9.20 -18.67
N ASP A 10 58.80 -8.52 -17.77
CA ASP A 10 57.41 -8.12 -17.97
C ASP A 10 57.33 -6.80 -18.76
N LEU A 11 56.39 -6.72 -19.69
CA LEU A 11 56.05 -5.52 -20.43
C LEU A 11 54.57 -5.21 -20.34
N VAL A 12 54.23 -3.93 -20.38
CA VAL A 12 52.86 -3.45 -20.53
C VAL A 12 52.68 -2.93 -21.95
N LEU A 13 51.95 -3.68 -22.77
CA LEU A 13 51.57 -3.23 -24.11
C LEU A 13 50.45 -2.18 -24.00
N PRO A 14 50.58 -1.03 -24.67
CA PRO A 14 49.57 0.01 -24.62
C PRO A 14 48.29 -0.42 -25.36
N PRO A 15 47.10 0.09 -24.98
CA PRO A 15 45.88 -0.10 -25.75
C PRO A 15 46.04 0.42 -27.19
N LEU A 16 45.36 -0.21 -28.14
CA LEU A 16 45.25 0.36 -29.48
C LEU A 16 44.33 1.59 -29.46
N PRO A 17 44.56 2.58 -30.33
CA PRO A 17 43.64 3.70 -30.49
C PRO A 17 42.21 3.22 -30.79
N GLU A 18 41.23 3.86 -30.16
CA GLU A 18 39.82 3.54 -30.40
C GLU A 18 39.44 3.90 -31.83
N ARG A 19 38.87 2.94 -32.56
CA ARG A 19 38.34 3.18 -33.90
C ARG A 19 37.02 3.92 -33.78
N LYS A 20 36.88 5.03 -34.50
CA LYS A 20 35.70 5.90 -34.48
C LYS A 20 35.22 6.17 -35.90
N ILE A 21 33.97 5.81 -36.18
CA ILE A 21 33.33 6.04 -37.48
C ILE A 21 32.05 6.85 -37.21
N LYS A 22 31.77 7.86 -38.03
CA LYS A 22 30.56 8.69 -37.90
C LYS A 22 29.66 8.49 -39.12
N ILE A 23 28.41 8.09 -38.89
CA ILE A 23 27.41 7.81 -39.93
C ILE A 23 26.10 8.49 -39.54
N GLY A 24 25.56 9.37 -40.40
CA GLY A 24 24.28 10.06 -40.16
C GLY A 24 24.17 10.77 -38.81
N GLY A 25 25.28 11.36 -38.32
CA GLY A 25 25.34 12.02 -37.01
C GLY A 25 25.61 11.10 -35.82
N ASN A 26 25.53 9.78 -35.99
CA ASN A 26 25.75 8.77 -34.95
C ASN A 26 27.21 8.29 -34.93
N LEU A 27 27.71 7.91 -33.74
CA LEU A 27 29.09 7.48 -33.54
C LEU A 27 29.16 5.96 -33.36
N ILE A 28 30.05 5.31 -34.10
CA ILE A 28 30.43 3.92 -33.93
C ILE A 28 31.82 3.88 -33.31
N CYS A 29 31.95 3.20 -32.18
CA CYS A 29 33.21 3.04 -31.45
C CYS A 29 33.60 1.57 -31.36
N GLN A 30 34.90 1.29 -31.45
CA GLN A 30 35.45 -0.04 -31.18
C GLN A 30 36.80 0.06 -30.48
N ARG A 31 37.02 -0.80 -29.48
CA ARG A 31 38.32 -1.04 -28.87
C ARG A 31 38.80 -2.45 -29.20
N SER A 32 39.66 -2.56 -30.22
CA SER A 32 40.18 -3.85 -30.71
C SER A 32 41.22 -4.48 -29.77
N PHE A 33 41.96 -3.68 -29.01
CA PHE A 33 42.91 -4.14 -28.00
C PHE A 33 42.97 -3.16 -26.82
N ARG A 34 42.83 -3.67 -25.59
CA ARG A 34 42.76 -2.88 -24.35
C ARG A 34 44.13 -2.66 -23.69
N GLY A 35 45.19 -3.20 -24.28
CA GLY A 35 46.48 -3.34 -23.61
C GLY A 35 46.57 -4.65 -22.85
N ALA A 36 47.80 -5.09 -22.56
CA ALA A 36 48.05 -6.30 -21.79
C ALA A 36 49.40 -6.21 -21.08
N ARG A 37 49.46 -6.72 -19.85
CA ARG A 37 50.73 -7.08 -19.22
C ARG A 37 51.11 -8.48 -19.70
N CYS A 38 52.32 -8.64 -20.22
CA CYS A 38 52.81 -9.88 -20.80
C CYS A 38 54.29 -10.11 -20.48
N ARG A 39 54.72 -11.38 -20.44
CA ARG A 39 56.14 -11.69 -20.44
C ARG A 39 56.68 -11.53 -21.85
N ALA A 40 57.85 -10.91 -21.97
CA ALA A 40 58.46 -10.66 -23.25
C ALA A 40 59.94 -11.02 -23.28
N GLN A 41 60.41 -11.46 -24.44
CA GLN A 41 61.80 -11.67 -24.77
C GLN A 41 62.16 -10.77 -25.95
N ILE A 42 63.23 -9.99 -25.81
CA ILE A 42 63.67 -9.06 -26.85
C ILE A 42 65.00 -9.52 -27.41
N ALA A 43 65.02 -9.72 -28.73
CA ALA A 43 66.20 -10.14 -29.48
C ALA A 43 66.39 -9.26 -30.73
N PRO A 44 67.59 -9.17 -31.31
CA PRO A 44 67.81 -8.42 -32.54
C PRO A 44 66.87 -8.89 -33.66
N SER A 45 66.24 -7.94 -34.37
CA SER A 45 65.40 -8.26 -35.54
C SER A 45 66.18 -8.23 -36.85
N GLN A 46 65.57 -8.70 -37.93
CA GLN A 46 66.09 -8.54 -39.30
C GLN A 46 66.05 -7.07 -39.80
N TYR A 47 65.34 -6.19 -39.09
CA TYR A 47 65.18 -4.79 -39.44
C TYR A 47 66.21 -3.94 -38.70
N LYS A 48 67.08 -3.25 -39.45
CA LYS A 48 68.14 -2.41 -38.87
C LYS A 48 67.55 -1.34 -37.94
N GLY A 49 68.03 -1.27 -36.70
CA GLY A 49 67.55 -0.32 -35.68
C GLY A 49 66.21 -0.70 -35.04
N HIS A 50 65.78 -1.96 -35.16
CA HIS A 50 64.62 -2.51 -34.48
C HIS A 50 64.98 -3.85 -33.82
N ASP A 51 64.41 -4.09 -32.64
CA ASP A 51 64.45 -5.39 -31.99
C ASP A 51 63.10 -6.10 -32.09
N LEU A 52 63.09 -7.42 -32.09
CA LEU A 52 61.90 -8.24 -32.06
C LEU A 52 61.54 -8.57 -30.61
N ILE A 53 60.40 -8.06 -30.17
CA ILE A 53 59.72 -8.45 -28.94
C ILE A 53 58.89 -9.71 -29.25
N LYS A 54 59.21 -10.82 -28.61
CA LYS A 54 58.35 -12.01 -28.55
C LYS A 54 57.61 -12.02 -27.23
N THR A 55 56.28 -12.06 -27.25
CA THR A 55 55.45 -12.09 -26.04
C THR A 55 54.84 -13.47 -25.81
N ASP A 56 54.33 -13.72 -24.60
CA ASP A 56 53.51 -14.90 -24.28
C ASP A 56 52.03 -14.76 -24.70
N LEU A 57 51.69 -13.69 -25.41
CA LEU A 57 50.35 -13.47 -25.95
C LEU A 57 50.14 -14.29 -27.24
N ALA A 58 48.88 -14.56 -27.57
CA ALA A 58 48.54 -15.18 -28.84
C ALA A 58 48.71 -14.21 -30.01
N ALA A 59 49.00 -14.74 -31.20
CA ALA A 59 48.99 -13.97 -32.44
C ALA A 59 47.67 -13.19 -32.61
N PRO A 60 47.71 -11.94 -33.12
CA PRO A 60 48.87 -11.23 -33.69
C PRO A 60 49.72 -10.44 -32.68
N PHE A 61 49.58 -10.67 -31.37
CA PHE A 61 50.32 -9.94 -30.32
C PHE A 61 51.61 -10.65 -29.87
N ASP A 62 51.90 -11.82 -30.41
CA ASP A 62 53.04 -12.68 -30.07
C ASP A 62 54.38 -12.11 -30.55
N GLN A 63 54.37 -11.30 -31.61
CA GLN A 63 55.58 -10.73 -32.23
C GLN A 63 55.38 -9.25 -32.58
N ILE A 64 56.23 -8.40 -32.01
CA ILE A 64 56.15 -6.94 -32.15
C ILE A 64 57.58 -6.39 -32.34
N LEU A 65 57.76 -5.35 -33.16
CA LEU A 65 59.05 -4.68 -33.32
C LEU A 65 59.17 -3.49 -32.36
N LEU A 66 60.33 -3.34 -31.73
CA LEU A 66 60.68 -2.15 -30.93
C LEU A 66 61.62 -1.27 -31.74
N ARG A 67 61.18 -0.07 -32.13
CA ARG A 67 62.01 0.90 -32.85
C ARG A 67 62.96 1.62 -31.90
N HIS A 68 64.24 1.64 -32.23
CA HIS A 68 65.25 2.41 -31.50
C HIS A 68 65.14 3.90 -31.79
N LYS A 69 65.55 4.73 -30.82
CA LYS A 69 65.60 6.19 -30.97
C LYS A 69 66.49 6.57 -32.17
N GLY A 70 65.93 7.33 -33.10
CA GLY A 70 66.64 7.78 -34.31
C GLY A 70 66.65 6.79 -35.49
N ALA A 71 66.12 5.58 -35.31
CA ALA A 71 65.96 4.64 -36.42
C ALA A 71 64.82 5.08 -37.38
N ARG A 72 65.04 4.86 -38.69
CA ARG A 72 64.03 5.10 -39.74
C ARG A 72 62.89 4.10 -39.59
N ARG A 73 61.66 4.52 -39.89
CA ARG A 73 60.51 3.61 -39.95
C ARG A 73 60.75 2.51 -41.00
N VAL A 74 60.23 1.33 -40.72
CA VAL A 74 60.30 0.17 -41.60
C VAL A 74 58.91 -0.22 -42.07
N ASP A 75 58.84 -0.71 -43.30
CA ASP A 75 57.64 -1.36 -43.83
C ASP A 75 57.67 -2.83 -43.39
N SER A 76 56.79 -3.18 -42.46
CA SER A 76 56.70 -4.51 -41.87
C SER A 76 55.24 -4.84 -41.61
N THR A 77 54.89 -6.11 -41.79
CA THR A 77 53.60 -6.64 -41.35
C THR A 77 53.51 -6.74 -39.83
N LEU A 78 54.65 -6.74 -39.11
CA LEU A 78 54.65 -6.76 -37.65
C LEU A 78 54.29 -5.39 -37.07
N PRO A 79 53.54 -5.34 -35.96
CA PRO A 79 53.29 -4.10 -35.24
C PRO A 79 54.60 -3.50 -34.73
N VAL A 80 54.71 -2.17 -34.68
CA VAL A 80 55.90 -1.45 -34.25
C VAL A 80 55.58 -0.55 -33.06
N LEU A 81 56.28 -0.78 -31.96
CA LEU A 81 56.29 0.05 -30.76
C LEU A 81 57.51 0.98 -30.75
N ASN A 82 57.39 2.07 -30.02
CA ASN A 82 58.48 2.97 -29.68
C ASN A 82 58.49 3.23 -28.17
N ALA A 83 59.66 3.20 -27.56
CA ALA A 83 59.89 3.46 -26.14
C ALA A 83 60.41 4.88 -25.85
N GLY A 84 60.04 5.87 -26.66
CA GLY A 84 60.33 7.29 -26.40
C GLY A 84 61.82 7.58 -26.11
N GLN A 85 62.14 8.01 -24.88
CA GLN A 85 63.50 8.37 -24.43
C GLN A 85 64.35 7.18 -23.95
N LEU A 86 64.03 5.94 -24.31
CA LEU A 86 64.87 4.79 -23.94
C LEU A 86 66.29 4.92 -24.53
N SER A 87 67.31 4.77 -23.68
CA SER A 87 68.72 4.89 -24.08
C SER A 87 69.33 3.53 -24.46
N GLY A 88 68.81 2.43 -23.90
CA GLY A 88 69.16 1.06 -24.26
C GLY A 88 68.22 0.03 -23.60
N LEU A 89 68.28 -1.23 -24.05
CA LEU A 89 67.42 -2.33 -23.55
C LEU A 89 67.58 -2.63 -22.05
N ALA A 90 68.72 -2.27 -21.45
CA ALA A 90 68.97 -2.47 -20.02
C ALA A 90 68.11 -1.58 -19.11
N ASP A 91 67.57 -0.47 -19.65
CA ASP A 91 66.72 0.48 -18.90
C ASP A 91 65.22 0.16 -19.05
N LEU A 92 64.87 -0.93 -19.74
CA LEU A 92 63.49 -1.34 -19.97
C LEU A 92 62.92 -1.99 -18.70
N THR A 93 61.83 -1.42 -18.17
CA THR A 93 61.11 -1.92 -16.99
C THR A 93 59.61 -2.06 -17.31
N ASP A 94 58.85 -2.68 -16.43
CA ASP A 94 57.38 -2.76 -16.54
C ASP A 94 56.68 -1.39 -16.45
N SER A 95 57.38 -0.37 -15.94
CA SER A 95 56.93 1.02 -15.89
C SER A 95 57.26 1.85 -17.16
N THR A 96 58.01 1.28 -18.10
CA THR A 96 58.40 1.97 -19.34
C THR A 96 57.18 2.20 -20.23
N ALA A 97 56.87 3.47 -20.49
CA ALA A 97 55.77 3.85 -21.38
C ALA A 97 56.10 3.52 -22.84
N LEU A 98 55.43 2.49 -23.38
CA LEU A 98 55.47 2.12 -24.79
C LEU A 98 54.32 2.79 -25.54
N LEU A 99 54.57 3.17 -26.80
CA LEU A 99 53.58 3.78 -27.69
C LEU A 99 53.60 3.07 -29.06
N TRP A 100 52.43 2.93 -29.68
CA TRP A 100 52.32 2.42 -31.05
C TRP A 100 52.90 3.44 -32.04
N ASP A 101 53.94 3.05 -32.79
CA ASP A 101 54.50 3.85 -33.89
C ASP A 101 53.89 3.45 -35.24
N SER A 102 53.60 2.16 -35.43
CA SER A 102 52.81 1.62 -36.54
C SER A 102 52.03 0.38 -36.08
N PRO A 103 50.73 0.27 -36.34
CA PRO A 103 49.95 -0.91 -35.95
C PRO A 103 50.28 -2.16 -36.78
N GLY A 104 50.84 -2.04 -37.98
CA GLY A 104 51.12 -3.19 -38.86
C GLY A 104 49.86 -4.04 -39.09
N ALA A 105 49.97 -5.37 -38.97
CA ALA A 105 48.84 -6.28 -39.09
C ALA A 105 47.71 -6.06 -38.05
N LEU A 106 47.95 -5.29 -36.98
CA LEU A 106 46.89 -4.89 -36.04
C LEU A 106 45.92 -3.86 -36.63
N GLU A 107 46.27 -3.21 -37.73
CA GLU A 107 45.39 -2.27 -38.41
C GLU A 107 44.11 -2.95 -38.92
N ASP A 108 44.26 -4.17 -39.44
CA ASP A 108 43.15 -5.00 -39.93
C ASP A 108 42.59 -5.96 -38.86
N TYR A 109 43.19 -6.02 -37.66
CA TYR A 109 42.73 -6.91 -36.59
C TYR A 109 41.34 -6.47 -36.08
N ALA A 110 40.36 -7.36 -36.20
CA ALA A 110 38.97 -7.12 -35.80
C ALA A 110 38.36 -5.86 -36.47
N ALA A 111 38.79 -5.54 -37.70
CA ALA A 111 38.36 -4.35 -38.43
C ALA A 111 36.88 -4.39 -38.84
N THR A 112 36.29 -5.57 -39.05
CA THR A 112 34.87 -5.72 -39.38
C THR A 112 34.07 -6.42 -38.28
N PRO A 113 32.74 -6.18 -38.21
CA PRO A 113 31.84 -6.92 -37.31
C PRO A 113 31.99 -8.45 -37.40
N GLU A 114 32.14 -9.01 -38.60
CA GLU A 114 32.28 -10.46 -38.83
C GLU A 114 33.60 -11.01 -38.30
N GLN A 115 34.69 -10.25 -38.42
CA GLN A 115 35.99 -10.64 -37.86
C GLN A 115 35.96 -10.68 -36.33
N VAL A 116 35.24 -9.75 -35.69
CA VAL A 116 35.03 -9.78 -34.23
C VAL A 116 34.37 -11.08 -33.80
N LEU A 117 33.28 -11.48 -34.47
CA LEU A 117 32.55 -12.71 -34.15
C LEU A 117 33.42 -13.97 -34.35
N ALA A 118 34.21 -13.99 -35.43
CA ALA A 118 35.15 -15.08 -35.68
C ALA A 118 36.19 -15.21 -34.55
N LEU A 119 36.69 -14.08 -34.03
CA LEU A 119 37.64 -14.04 -32.91
C LEU A 119 37.00 -14.42 -31.56
N TRP A 120 35.70 -14.22 -31.38
CA TRP A 120 34.96 -14.59 -30.17
C TRP A 120 34.66 -16.09 -30.06
N ARG A 121 34.72 -16.81 -31.19
CA ARG A 121 34.38 -18.25 -31.24
C ARG A 121 35.19 -19.05 -30.22
N ASN A 122 34.48 -19.74 -29.33
CA ASN A 122 35.03 -20.58 -28.26
C ASN A 122 35.96 -19.82 -27.28
N LYS A 123 35.76 -18.51 -27.09
CA LYS A 123 36.55 -17.70 -26.14
C LYS A 123 35.83 -17.37 -24.84
N PHE A 124 34.53 -17.64 -24.75
CA PHE A 124 33.76 -17.42 -23.52
C PHE A 124 33.78 -18.66 -22.62
N THR A 125 34.01 -18.46 -21.31
CA THR A 125 34.00 -19.52 -20.30
C THR A 125 33.02 -19.17 -19.18
N PHE A 126 32.19 -20.13 -18.78
CA PHE A 126 31.33 -19.99 -17.61
C PHE A 126 32.16 -20.19 -16.34
N ARG A 127 32.62 -19.08 -15.75
CA ARG A 127 33.41 -19.08 -14.51
C ARG A 127 32.65 -18.35 -13.40
N VAL A 128 32.49 -19.00 -12.25
CA VAL A 128 31.86 -18.43 -11.06
C VAL A 128 32.93 -17.77 -10.19
N GLU A 129 32.64 -16.62 -9.58
CA GLU A 129 33.54 -15.98 -8.60
C GLU A 129 33.64 -16.79 -7.30
N ASN A 130 34.81 -16.76 -6.64
CA ASN A 130 34.97 -17.25 -5.27
C ASN A 130 35.70 -16.17 -4.44
N GLU A 131 34.95 -15.43 -3.60
CA GLU A 131 35.53 -14.38 -2.75
C GLU A 131 36.49 -14.94 -1.68
N GLU A 132 36.24 -16.15 -1.14
CA GLU A 132 37.08 -16.74 -0.08
C GLU A 132 38.46 -17.14 -0.61
N GLU A 133 38.51 -17.68 -1.82
CA GLU A 133 39.75 -18.13 -2.47
C GLU A 133 40.37 -17.06 -3.39
N GLN A 134 39.77 -15.86 -3.45
CA GLN A 134 40.16 -14.75 -4.34
C GLN A 134 40.19 -15.13 -5.83
N GLU A 135 39.30 -16.02 -6.25
CA GLU A 135 39.17 -16.39 -7.66
C GLU A 135 38.23 -15.43 -8.41
N PRO A 136 38.69 -14.76 -9.48
CA PRO A 136 37.83 -13.89 -10.29
C PRO A 136 36.84 -14.72 -11.12
N GLY A 137 35.62 -14.22 -11.26
CA GLY A 137 34.56 -14.86 -12.03
C GLY A 137 33.31 -14.00 -12.11
N LEU A 138 32.25 -14.54 -12.70
CA LEU A 138 30.91 -13.94 -12.67
C LEU A 138 30.18 -14.35 -11.39
N ARG A 139 29.32 -13.46 -10.91
CA ARG A 139 28.43 -13.71 -9.78
C ARG A 139 27.48 -14.86 -10.08
N MET A 140 27.09 -15.61 -9.05
CA MET A 140 26.09 -16.67 -9.15
C MET A 140 24.80 -16.24 -9.89
N PRO A 141 24.17 -15.08 -9.61
CA PRO A 141 23.02 -14.61 -10.38
C PRO A 141 23.29 -14.41 -11.88
N GLN A 142 24.49 -13.97 -12.25
CA GLN A 142 24.86 -13.79 -13.65
C GLN A 142 25.00 -15.13 -14.36
N ILE A 143 25.64 -16.11 -13.72
CA ILE A 143 25.81 -17.47 -14.24
C ILE A 143 24.47 -18.19 -14.38
N GLY A 144 23.62 -18.14 -13.35
CA GLY A 144 22.26 -18.69 -13.40
C GLY A 144 21.43 -18.10 -14.54
N ALA A 145 21.49 -16.77 -14.72
CA ALA A 145 20.82 -16.10 -15.84
C ALA A 145 21.36 -16.56 -17.19
N LEU A 146 22.69 -16.68 -17.36
CA LEU A 146 23.29 -17.13 -18.62
C LEU A 146 22.90 -18.57 -18.98
N HIS A 147 22.83 -19.46 -17.99
CA HIS A 147 22.34 -20.84 -18.22
C HIS A 147 20.86 -20.88 -18.60
N ALA A 148 20.01 -20.06 -17.96
CA ALA A 148 18.61 -19.96 -18.32
C ALA A 148 18.41 -19.40 -19.75
N ILE A 149 19.18 -18.37 -20.12
CA ILE A 149 19.20 -17.82 -21.48
C ILE A 149 19.63 -18.89 -22.49
N ALA A 150 20.72 -19.62 -22.19
CA ALA A 150 21.20 -20.70 -23.04
C ALA A 150 20.15 -21.80 -23.23
N ALA A 151 19.49 -22.23 -22.16
CA ALA A 151 18.46 -23.26 -22.20
C ALA A 151 17.21 -22.81 -22.97
N HIS A 152 16.73 -21.58 -22.76
CA HIS A 152 15.54 -21.05 -23.43
C HIS A 152 15.72 -20.96 -24.95
N PHE A 153 16.90 -20.53 -25.41
CA PHE A 153 17.20 -20.40 -26.84
C PHE A 153 17.80 -21.65 -27.49
N ALA A 154 17.87 -22.78 -26.77
CA ALA A 154 18.41 -24.03 -27.31
C ALA A 154 17.36 -24.91 -28.03
N VAL A 155 16.06 -24.70 -27.79
CA VAL A 155 14.99 -25.58 -28.28
C VAL A 155 13.95 -24.80 -29.08
N GLY A 156 13.85 -25.11 -30.37
CA GLY A 156 12.88 -24.51 -31.30
C GLY A 156 13.46 -23.41 -32.19
N GLU A 157 12.62 -22.90 -33.09
CA GLU A 157 12.94 -21.79 -34.01
C GLU A 157 12.11 -20.52 -33.71
N GLN A 158 11.06 -20.66 -32.90
CA GLN A 158 10.21 -19.57 -32.43
C GLN A 158 10.27 -19.49 -30.91
N PHE A 159 10.54 -18.31 -30.37
CA PHE A 159 10.75 -18.12 -28.94
C PHE A 159 9.78 -17.07 -28.39
N GLU A 160 9.17 -17.38 -27.25
CA GLU A 160 8.51 -16.35 -26.45
C GLU A 160 9.57 -15.34 -25.94
N PRO A 161 9.21 -14.05 -25.79
CA PRO A 161 10.10 -13.06 -25.18
C PRO A 161 10.63 -13.54 -23.83
N ALA A 162 11.94 -13.54 -23.68
CA ALA A 162 12.61 -14.04 -22.48
C ALA A 162 12.85 -12.90 -21.49
N THR A 163 12.28 -12.99 -20.30
CA THR A 163 12.50 -12.01 -19.22
C THR A 163 13.43 -12.58 -18.15
N VAL A 164 14.51 -11.85 -17.88
CA VAL A 164 15.48 -12.11 -16.82
C VAL A 164 15.30 -11.05 -15.73
N VAL A 165 14.91 -11.51 -14.54
CA VAL A 165 14.69 -10.65 -13.37
C VAL A 165 15.91 -10.74 -12.47
N LEU A 166 16.64 -9.63 -12.38
CA LEU A 166 17.87 -9.50 -11.61
C LEU A 166 17.79 -8.23 -10.75
N PRO A 167 17.91 -8.34 -9.41
CA PRO A 167 17.94 -7.20 -8.52
C PRO A 167 19.04 -6.23 -8.93
N THR A 168 18.85 -4.94 -8.65
CA THR A 168 19.83 -3.95 -9.08
C THR A 168 21.21 -4.21 -8.47
N GLY A 169 22.29 -4.05 -9.24
CA GLY A 169 23.64 -4.30 -8.73
C GLY A 169 24.07 -5.77 -8.65
N THR A 170 23.23 -6.75 -9.01
CA THR A 170 23.66 -8.16 -9.18
C THR A 170 24.32 -8.44 -10.54
N GLY A 171 24.36 -7.43 -11.42
CA GLY A 171 25.16 -7.45 -12.65
C GLY A 171 24.39 -7.67 -13.96
N LYS A 172 23.19 -7.09 -14.09
CA LYS A 172 22.36 -7.12 -15.33
C LYS A 172 23.15 -6.78 -16.59
N THR A 173 23.90 -5.69 -16.58
CA THR A 173 24.65 -5.24 -17.75
C THR A 173 25.73 -6.24 -18.12
N GLU A 174 26.45 -6.80 -17.16
CA GLU A 174 27.47 -7.81 -17.39
C GLU A 174 26.87 -9.11 -17.94
N THR A 175 25.67 -9.50 -17.51
CA THR A 175 24.92 -10.61 -18.13
C THR A 175 24.57 -10.32 -19.59
N MET A 176 24.18 -9.08 -19.94
CA MET A 176 23.95 -8.68 -21.34
C MET A 176 25.24 -8.80 -22.17
N LEU A 177 26.36 -8.28 -21.66
CA LEU A 177 27.67 -8.36 -22.32
C LEU A 177 28.11 -9.81 -22.51
N ALA A 178 27.95 -10.65 -21.48
CA ALA A 178 28.31 -12.06 -21.54
C ALA A 178 27.45 -12.80 -22.57
N THR A 179 26.14 -12.51 -22.63
CA THR A 179 25.24 -13.09 -23.64
C THR A 179 25.65 -12.72 -25.06
N GLN A 180 26.04 -11.46 -25.28
CA GLN A 180 26.52 -10.96 -26.57
C GLN A 180 27.72 -11.76 -27.08
N VAL A 181 28.71 -12.02 -26.20
CA VAL A 181 29.94 -12.75 -26.56
C VAL A 181 29.68 -14.26 -26.69
N TYR A 182 29.01 -14.87 -25.71
CA TYR A 182 28.74 -16.31 -25.66
C TYR A 182 27.91 -16.79 -26.86
N ARG A 183 26.81 -16.09 -27.19
CA ARG A 183 25.94 -16.44 -28.33
C ARG A 183 26.48 -15.94 -29.68
N GLN A 184 27.57 -15.17 -29.70
CA GLN A 184 28.17 -14.59 -30.91
C GLN A 184 27.13 -13.84 -31.76
N LEU A 185 26.34 -12.96 -31.12
CA LEU A 185 25.22 -12.30 -31.78
C LEU A 185 25.71 -11.32 -32.86
N PRO A 186 25.27 -11.44 -34.11
CA PRO A 186 25.83 -10.64 -35.20
C PRO A 186 25.42 -9.18 -35.12
N ARG A 187 24.14 -8.89 -34.82
CA ARG A 187 23.56 -7.54 -34.84
C ARG A 187 22.50 -7.40 -33.75
N THR A 188 22.89 -6.84 -32.62
CA THR A 188 22.00 -6.70 -31.44
C THR A 188 21.53 -5.25 -31.30
N LEU A 189 20.21 -5.05 -31.23
CA LEU A 189 19.60 -3.78 -30.85
C LEU A 189 19.43 -3.73 -29.33
N VAL A 190 19.97 -2.71 -28.67
CA VAL A 190 19.85 -2.50 -27.23
C VAL A 190 19.00 -1.28 -26.96
N LEU A 191 17.80 -1.49 -26.40
CA LEU A 191 16.88 -0.44 -25.97
C LEU A 191 17.08 -0.10 -24.50
N VAL A 192 17.20 1.19 -24.21
CA VAL A 192 17.40 1.74 -22.86
C VAL A 192 16.48 2.95 -22.61
N PRO A 193 16.10 3.25 -21.35
CA PRO A 193 15.12 4.29 -21.04
C PRO A 193 15.72 5.72 -20.95
N SER A 194 17.04 5.88 -20.83
CA SER A 194 17.66 7.19 -20.61
C SER A 194 19.00 7.37 -21.33
N ASP A 195 19.37 8.63 -21.60
CA ASP A 195 20.65 8.98 -22.26
C ASP A 195 21.88 8.62 -21.40
N ALA A 196 21.73 8.72 -20.07
CA ALA A 196 22.74 8.28 -19.12
C ALA A 196 23.01 6.78 -19.27
N LEU A 197 21.96 5.95 -19.28
CA LEU A 197 22.09 4.51 -19.51
C LEU A 197 22.62 4.19 -20.92
N ARG A 198 22.18 4.91 -21.95
CA ARG A 198 22.72 4.75 -23.32
C ARG A 198 24.22 4.94 -23.33
N THR A 199 24.72 6.00 -22.70
CA THR A 199 26.16 6.30 -22.64
C THR A 199 26.92 5.22 -21.86
N GLN A 200 26.45 4.91 -20.64
CA GLN A 200 27.08 3.91 -19.77
C GLN A 200 27.12 2.51 -20.42
N ILE A 201 26.01 2.06 -21.02
CA ILE A 201 25.91 0.75 -21.65
C ILE A 201 26.75 0.70 -22.92
N SER A 202 26.76 1.75 -23.76
CA SER A 202 27.65 1.81 -24.92
C SER A 202 29.12 1.67 -24.54
N GLU A 203 29.59 2.39 -23.52
CA GLU A 203 30.97 2.32 -23.04
C GLU A 203 31.32 0.93 -22.48
N LYS A 204 30.38 0.31 -21.76
CA LYS A 204 30.52 -1.07 -21.27
C LYS A 204 30.59 -2.09 -22.41
N PHE A 205 29.80 -1.95 -23.46
CA PHE A 205 29.90 -2.83 -24.64
C PHE A 205 31.25 -2.67 -25.34
N VAL A 206 31.74 -1.43 -25.56
CA VAL A 206 33.03 -1.16 -26.20
C VAL A 206 34.18 -1.82 -25.44
N THR A 207 34.10 -1.85 -24.11
CA THR A 207 35.15 -2.39 -23.23
C THR A 207 34.95 -3.84 -22.81
N LEU A 208 33.80 -4.45 -23.13
CA LEU A 208 33.29 -5.70 -22.54
C LEU A 208 33.18 -5.67 -21.00
N GLY A 209 33.09 -4.49 -20.39
CA GLY A 209 32.91 -4.33 -18.94
C GLY A 209 33.92 -5.13 -18.11
N VAL A 210 33.43 -5.83 -17.09
CA VAL A 210 34.27 -6.64 -16.16
C VAL A 210 34.59 -8.04 -16.68
N LEU A 211 34.05 -8.46 -17.83
CA LEU A 211 34.23 -9.83 -18.33
C LEU A 211 35.71 -10.27 -18.45
N PRO A 212 36.65 -9.42 -18.90
CA PRO A 212 38.06 -9.78 -18.99
C PRO A 212 38.70 -9.93 -17.60
N ASP A 213 38.39 -9.00 -16.69
CA ASP A 213 38.91 -9.00 -15.32
C ASP A 213 38.35 -10.19 -14.51
N ALA A 214 37.12 -10.59 -14.82
CA ALA A 214 36.48 -11.81 -14.32
C ALA A 214 37.06 -13.10 -14.93
N GLY A 215 37.96 -13.00 -15.91
CA GLY A 215 38.58 -14.14 -16.57
C GLY A 215 37.61 -15.03 -17.37
N VAL A 216 36.40 -14.54 -17.70
CA VAL A 216 35.44 -15.28 -18.53
C VAL A 216 35.69 -15.12 -20.02
N VAL A 217 36.50 -14.13 -20.40
CA VAL A 217 37.05 -13.96 -21.74
C VAL A 217 38.53 -13.62 -21.66
N PRO A 218 39.35 -13.95 -22.69
CA PRO A 218 40.75 -13.51 -22.73
C PRO A 218 40.89 -11.99 -22.66
N GLY A 219 41.90 -11.51 -21.95
CA GLY A 219 42.19 -10.07 -21.81
C GLY A 219 42.39 -9.34 -23.15
N GLN A 220 42.92 -10.04 -24.15
CA GLN A 220 43.20 -9.50 -25.49
C GLN A 220 41.99 -9.59 -26.45
N LEU A 221 40.84 -10.14 -26.00
CA LEU A 221 39.67 -10.29 -26.86
C LEU A 221 39.15 -8.91 -27.31
N PRO A 222 38.92 -8.70 -28.63
CA PRO A 222 38.46 -7.41 -29.14
C PRO A 222 37.01 -7.13 -28.71
N GLY A 223 36.73 -5.85 -28.45
CA GLY A 223 35.36 -5.39 -28.27
C GLY A 223 34.56 -5.35 -29.58
N PRO A 224 33.21 -5.37 -29.50
CA PRO A 224 32.33 -5.18 -30.64
C PRO A 224 32.42 -3.77 -31.20
N HIS A 225 32.00 -3.61 -32.45
CA HIS A 225 31.68 -2.29 -32.98
C HIS A 225 30.32 -1.84 -32.43
N VAL A 226 30.32 -0.75 -31.66
CA VAL A 226 29.13 -0.26 -30.95
C VAL A 226 28.66 1.07 -31.54
N ALA A 227 27.48 1.06 -32.14
CA ALA A 227 26.80 2.25 -32.62
C ALA A 227 25.97 2.89 -31.50
N LYS A 228 26.30 4.13 -31.13
CA LYS A 228 25.51 4.96 -30.22
C LYS A 228 24.58 5.85 -31.04
N ILE A 229 23.29 5.50 -31.08
CA ILE A 229 22.30 6.26 -31.84
C ILE A 229 21.84 7.45 -31.02
N THR A 230 22.22 8.66 -31.43
CA THR A 230 21.80 9.95 -30.85
C THR A 230 20.72 10.66 -31.65
N THR A 231 20.64 10.38 -32.94
CA THR A 231 19.76 11.04 -33.92
C THR A 231 19.32 10.05 -34.99
N GLY A 232 18.10 10.21 -35.50
CA GLY A 232 17.55 9.31 -36.50
C GLY A 232 18.20 9.43 -37.88
N LEU A 233 18.38 8.29 -38.55
CA LEU A 233 18.89 8.24 -39.91
C LEU A 233 17.79 8.59 -40.91
N GLN A 234 18.15 9.32 -41.96
CA GLN A 234 17.19 9.92 -42.89
C GLN A 234 17.13 9.21 -44.25
N SER A 235 18.02 8.24 -44.51
CA SER A 235 17.97 7.39 -45.72
C SER A 235 18.34 5.93 -45.44
N ILE A 236 17.97 5.05 -46.37
CA ILE A 236 18.31 3.62 -46.32
C ILE A 236 19.82 3.42 -46.47
N GLU A 237 20.49 4.25 -47.27
CA GLU A 237 21.95 4.17 -47.50
C GLU A 237 22.73 4.47 -46.20
N GLU A 238 22.33 5.49 -45.45
CA GLU A 238 22.90 5.77 -44.14
C GLU A 238 22.69 4.59 -43.18
N CYS A 239 21.50 3.98 -43.21
CA CYS A 239 21.18 2.84 -42.37
C CYS A 239 21.98 1.58 -42.74
N ARG A 240 22.14 1.31 -44.04
CA ARG A 240 22.97 0.22 -44.57
C ARG A 240 24.42 0.38 -44.12
N ALA A 241 24.99 1.58 -44.28
CA ALA A 241 26.35 1.86 -43.84
C ALA A 241 26.51 1.64 -42.32
N LEU A 242 25.51 1.99 -41.52
CA LEU A 242 25.53 1.74 -40.07
C LEU A 242 25.49 0.24 -39.74
N ILE A 243 24.59 -0.52 -40.37
CA ILE A 243 24.42 -1.96 -40.17
C ILE A 243 25.67 -2.76 -40.57
N GLU A 244 26.35 -2.35 -41.64
CA GLU A 244 27.59 -2.99 -42.12
C GLU A 244 28.79 -2.76 -41.18
N ASN A 245 28.73 -1.73 -40.32
CA ASN A 245 29.83 -1.33 -39.44
C ASN A 245 29.53 -1.54 -37.94
N ALA A 246 28.44 -2.20 -37.56
CA ALA A 246 28.05 -2.35 -36.15
C ALA A 246 27.70 -3.80 -35.78
N ASN A 247 28.20 -4.27 -34.64
CA ASN A 247 27.72 -5.49 -33.98
C ASN A 247 26.59 -5.18 -32.98
N VAL A 248 26.67 -4.03 -32.30
CA VAL A 248 25.74 -3.64 -31.24
C VAL A 248 25.26 -2.21 -31.50
N ILE A 249 23.96 -1.98 -31.39
CA ILE A 249 23.32 -0.69 -31.63
C ILE A 249 22.55 -0.29 -30.38
N VAL A 250 23.02 0.74 -29.68
CA VAL A 250 22.41 1.21 -28.42
C VAL A 250 21.61 2.47 -28.67
N THR A 251 20.32 2.46 -28.32
CA THR A 251 19.39 3.56 -28.65
C THR A 251 18.28 3.73 -27.61
N LEU A 252 17.61 4.88 -27.66
CA LEU A 252 16.34 5.10 -26.96
C LEU A 252 15.17 4.91 -27.93
N PRO A 253 13.99 4.50 -27.44
CA PRO A 253 12.77 4.45 -28.24
C PRO A 253 12.45 5.78 -28.93
N ASP A 254 12.64 6.91 -28.24
CA ASP A 254 12.37 8.24 -28.81
C ASP A 254 13.36 8.63 -29.92
N SER A 255 14.61 8.14 -29.86
CA SER A 255 15.58 8.37 -30.94
C SER A 255 15.15 7.64 -32.22
N LEU A 256 14.58 6.44 -32.11
CA LEU A 256 14.08 5.67 -33.25
C LEU A 256 12.89 6.35 -33.95
N ARG A 257 12.07 7.13 -33.21
CA ARG A 257 10.95 7.89 -33.80
C ARG A 257 11.38 8.99 -34.78
N THR A 258 12.65 9.40 -34.74
CA THR A 258 13.19 10.42 -35.63
C THR A 258 13.78 9.86 -36.93
N PHE A 259 13.76 8.53 -37.12
CA PHE A 259 14.16 7.89 -38.36
C PHE A 259 13.13 8.10 -39.47
N ALA A 260 13.60 8.11 -40.71
CA ALA A 260 12.72 7.86 -41.86
C ALA A 260 12.10 6.45 -41.74
N PRO A 261 10.80 6.26 -42.03
CA PRO A 261 10.12 4.96 -41.85
C PRO A 261 10.84 3.79 -42.52
N GLU A 262 11.29 3.96 -43.76
CA GLU A 262 11.98 2.92 -44.52
C GLU A 262 13.36 2.58 -43.95
N ALA A 263 14.05 3.58 -43.38
CA ALA A 263 15.33 3.38 -42.70
C ALA A 263 15.14 2.64 -41.37
N LEU A 264 14.08 2.97 -40.61
CA LEU A 264 13.73 2.25 -39.39
C LEU A 264 13.38 0.79 -39.69
N ASP A 265 12.53 0.54 -40.68
CA ASP A 265 12.17 -0.81 -41.10
C ASP A 265 13.40 -1.64 -41.46
N TYR A 266 14.30 -1.07 -42.26
CA TYR A 266 15.56 -1.72 -42.62
C TYR A 266 16.44 -1.99 -41.38
N LEU A 267 16.57 -1.04 -40.45
CA LEU A 267 17.34 -1.22 -39.21
C LEU A 267 16.83 -2.42 -38.41
N LEU A 268 15.52 -2.47 -38.15
CA LEU A 268 14.90 -3.50 -37.30
C LEU A 268 14.93 -4.87 -37.98
N ASP A 269 14.75 -4.92 -39.30
CA ASP A 269 14.82 -6.14 -40.09
C ASP A 269 16.23 -6.77 -40.08
N GLN A 270 17.28 -5.95 -40.11
CA GLN A 270 18.67 -6.44 -40.12
C GLN A 270 19.23 -6.81 -38.74
N CYS A 271 18.56 -6.44 -37.65
CA CYS A 271 18.94 -6.86 -36.30
C CYS A 271 18.49 -8.31 -36.03
N SER A 272 19.37 -9.14 -35.48
CA SER A 272 19.07 -10.54 -35.14
C SER A 272 18.36 -10.69 -33.80
N ASP A 273 18.74 -9.84 -32.84
CA ASP A 273 18.28 -9.90 -31.45
C ASP A 273 17.98 -8.49 -30.93
N ILE A 274 17.06 -8.41 -29.99
CA ILE A 274 16.80 -7.20 -29.21
C ILE A 274 17.00 -7.45 -27.72
N PHE A 275 17.84 -6.62 -27.11
CA PHE A 275 17.98 -6.53 -25.67
C PHE A 275 17.22 -5.31 -25.17
N VAL A 276 16.39 -5.51 -24.15
CA VAL A 276 15.59 -4.47 -23.52
C VAL A 276 16.03 -4.36 -22.07
N ASP A 277 16.69 -3.26 -21.71
CA ASP A 277 16.99 -2.96 -20.30
C ASP A 277 15.83 -2.18 -19.65
N GLU A 278 15.65 -2.37 -18.35
CA GLU A 278 14.52 -1.85 -17.57
C GLU A 278 13.16 -2.17 -18.22
N ALA A 279 12.95 -3.45 -18.52
CA ALA A 279 11.81 -3.95 -19.29
C ALA A 279 10.42 -3.66 -18.67
N HIS A 280 10.35 -3.16 -17.44
CA HIS A 280 9.12 -2.64 -16.85
C HIS A 280 8.55 -1.39 -17.59
N HIS A 281 9.31 -0.78 -18.50
CA HIS A 281 8.85 0.28 -19.42
C HIS A 281 8.24 -0.23 -20.75
N VAL A 282 8.37 -1.52 -21.06
CA VAL A 282 8.08 -2.11 -22.39
C VAL A 282 6.65 -1.87 -22.89
N THR A 283 5.71 -1.59 -21.99
CA THR A 283 4.29 -1.38 -22.32
C THR A 283 3.98 0.04 -22.78
N ALA A 284 4.91 0.97 -22.69
CA ALA A 284 4.76 2.26 -23.35
C ALA A 284 4.63 2.01 -24.87
N SER A 285 3.66 2.67 -25.51
CA SER A 285 3.36 2.46 -26.94
C SER A 285 4.60 2.59 -27.84
N THR A 286 5.55 3.43 -27.44
CA THR A 286 6.83 3.62 -28.12
C THR A 286 7.78 2.43 -28.01
N TRP A 287 7.81 1.72 -26.88
CA TRP A 287 8.62 0.52 -26.70
C TRP A 287 7.99 -0.69 -27.39
N ALA A 288 6.69 -0.88 -27.20
CA ALA A 288 5.94 -1.97 -27.82
C ALA A 288 6.06 -1.91 -29.36
N ALA A 289 5.94 -0.72 -29.96
CA ALA A 289 6.07 -0.55 -31.41
C ALA A 289 7.41 -1.03 -31.99
N VAL A 290 8.50 -0.96 -31.22
CA VAL A 290 9.81 -1.48 -31.65
C VAL A 290 9.92 -2.96 -31.36
N ARG A 291 9.58 -3.40 -30.14
CA ARG A 291 9.65 -4.81 -29.72
C ARG A 291 8.81 -5.72 -30.59
N ASP A 292 7.60 -5.31 -30.94
CA ASP A 292 6.66 -6.15 -31.69
C ASP A 292 7.17 -6.48 -33.11
N ARG A 293 8.20 -5.77 -33.59
CA ARG A 293 8.93 -6.05 -34.83
C ARG A 293 9.98 -7.16 -34.70
N PHE A 294 10.13 -7.73 -33.51
CA PHE A 294 11.04 -8.83 -33.19
C PHE A 294 10.29 -10.07 -32.68
N LEU A 295 8.96 -10.16 -32.85
CA LEU A 295 8.18 -11.31 -32.35
C LEU A 295 8.56 -12.64 -33.00
N ASP A 296 9.12 -12.60 -34.21
CA ASP A 296 9.70 -13.72 -34.94
C ASP A 296 11.21 -13.89 -34.69
N LYS A 297 11.79 -13.07 -33.81
CA LYS A 297 13.22 -13.02 -33.48
C LYS A 297 13.44 -13.22 -31.97
N CYS A 298 14.71 -13.21 -31.56
CA CYS A 298 15.06 -13.35 -30.15
C CYS A 298 14.87 -12.02 -29.40
N ILE A 299 13.95 -12.01 -28.43
CA ILE A 299 13.74 -10.89 -27.51
C ILE A 299 14.25 -11.27 -26.12
N LEU A 300 15.19 -10.50 -25.58
CA LEU A 300 15.72 -10.68 -24.22
C LEU A 300 15.53 -9.40 -23.40
N GLN A 301 14.82 -9.52 -22.30
CA GLN A 301 14.40 -8.44 -21.43
C GLN A 301 15.09 -8.57 -20.07
N PHE A 302 15.61 -7.46 -19.54
CA PHE A 302 16.20 -7.37 -18.22
C PHE A 302 15.43 -6.38 -17.37
N THR A 303 15.11 -6.76 -16.12
CA THR A 303 14.44 -5.86 -15.17
C THR A 303 14.80 -6.23 -13.74
N ALA A 304 14.73 -5.27 -12.82
CA ALA A 304 14.73 -5.56 -11.38
C ALA A 304 13.32 -5.79 -10.83
N THR A 305 12.27 -5.24 -11.47
CA THR A 305 10.87 -5.46 -11.09
C THR A 305 10.17 -6.33 -12.12
N PRO A 306 9.60 -7.48 -11.73
CA PRO A 306 8.74 -8.28 -12.61
C PRO A 306 7.33 -7.68 -12.76
N PHE A 307 7.01 -6.61 -12.01
CA PHE A 307 5.74 -5.90 -12.05
C PHE A 307 5.87 -4.54 -12.73
N ARG A 308 4.83 -4.17 -13.47
CA ARG A 308 4.63 -2.92 -14.20
C ARG A 308 4.25 -1.79 -13.25
N ARG A 309 4.35 -0.55 -13.74
CA ARG A 309 3.88 0.67 -13.04
C ARG A 309 2.39 0.66 -12.68
N ASP A 310 1.59 -0.17 -13.34
CA ASP A 310 0.15 -0.37 -13.08
C ASP A 310 -0.14 -1.67 -12.30
N GLY A 311 0.88 -2.33 -11.74
CA GLY A 311 0.75 -3.52 -10.90
C GLY A 311 0.61 -4.85 -11.66
N LYS A 312 0.54 -4.84 -13.00
CA LYS A 312 0.48 -6.08 -13.82
C LYS A 312 1.89 -6.66 -14.06
N ARG A 313 2.01 -7.93 -14.45
CA ARG A 313 3.35 -8.52 -14.75
C ARG A 313 3.95 -7.96 -16.05
N VAL A 314 5.28 -7.90 -16.12
CA VAL A 314 6.03 -7.61 -17.35
C VAL A 314 5.74 -8.70 -18.37
N ASP A 315 5.61 -8.30 -19.63
CA ASP A 315 5.28 -9.18 -20.76
C ASP A 315 6.47 -10.07 -21.15
N GLY A 316 6.21 -11.33 -21.50
CA GLY A 316 7.22 -12.37 -21.76
C GLY A 316 7.29 -13.46 -20.67
N LYS A 317 7.97 -14.56 -21.00
CA LYS A 317 8.24 -15.67 -20.07
C LYS A 317 9.40 -15.30 -19.16
N ILE A 318 9.17 -15.29 -17.85
CA ILE A 318 10.26 -15.12 -16.87
C ILE A 318 11.09 -16.42 -16.86
N ILE A 319 12.24 -16.40 -17.52
CA ILE A 319 13.13 -17.57 -17.66
C ILE A 319 14.10 -17.69 -16.49
N PHE A 320 14.37 -16.59 -15.79
CA PHE A 320 15.20 -16.56 -14.59
C PHE A 320 14.75 -15.42 -13.68
N ASN A 321 14.61 -15.71 -12.39
CA ASN A 321 14.28 -14.72 -11.38
C ASN A 321 15.17 -14.92 -10.16
N TYR A 322 16.13 -14.03 -9.96
CA TYR A 322 16.94 -14.01 -8.76
C TYR A 322 16.26 -13.15 -7.70
N LYS A 323 15.78 -13.74 -6.62
CA LYS A 323 15.01 -12.99 -5.62
C LYS A 323 15.92 -12.02 -4.87
N LEU A 324 15.31 -10.99 -4.31
CA LEU A 324 16.04 -9.99 -3.53
C LEU A 324 16.60 -10.62 -2.24
N GLY A 325 15.88 -11.51 -1.57
CA GLY A 325 16.38 -12.23 -0.39
C GLY A 325 17.56 -13.15 -0.71
N ASP A 326 17.59 -13.79 -1.88
CA ASP A 326 18.75 -14.58 -2.31
C ASP A 326 19.99 -13.68 -2.49
N ALA A 327 19.79 -12.49 -3.05
CA ALA A 327 20.86 -11.50 -3.17
C ALA A 327 21.39 -11.01 -1.81
N GLN A 328 20.54 -10.95 -0.78
CA GLN A 328 20.97 -10.65 0.58
C GLN A 328 21.75 -11.79 1.23
N LYS A 329 21.24 -13.02 1.13
CA LYS A 329 21.91 -14.22 1.69
C LYS A 329 23.31 -14.39 1.09
N ALA A 330 23.46 -14.05 -0.19
CA ALA A 330 24.75 -14.04 -0.89
C ALA A 330 25.62 -12.81 -0.57
N GLY A 331 25.20 -11.90 0.32
CA GLY A 331 25.97 -10.72 0.72
C GLY A 331 26.02 -9.58 -0.31
N TYR A 332 25.19 -9.62 -1.36
CA TYR A 332 25.15 -8.57 -2.38
C TYR A 332 24.38 -7.31 -1.94
N TYR A 333 23.61 -7.37 -0.85
CA TYR A 333 22.80 -6.28 -0.30
C TYR A 333 23.03 -6.10 1.20
N ARG A 334 23.00 -4.83 1.67
CA ARG A 334 23.00 -4.46 3.09
C ARG A 334 21.58 -4.08 3.56
N PRO A 335 21.26 -4.18 4.86
CA PRO A 335 19.98 -3.73 5.42
C PRO A 335 19.70 -2.24 5.16
N ILE A 336 18.41 -1.90 5.17
CA ILE A 336 17.88 -0.53 5.08
C ILE A 336 17.20 -0.21 6.42
N ASN A 337 17.63 0.87 7.05
CA ASN A 337 17.04 1.37 8.29
C ASN A 337 15.83 2.26 7.96
N LEU A 338 14.63 1.92 8.43
CA LEU A 338 13.44 2.72 8.25
C LEU A 338 13.12 3.49 9.53
N HIS A 339 13.26 4.81 9.47
CA HIS A 339 12.76 5.74 10.48
C HIS A 339 11.39 6.25 10.08
N THR A 340 10.42 6.04 10.95
CA THR A 340 9.05 6.50 10.76
C THR A 340 8.82 7.80 11.53
N VAL A 341 8.10 8.72 10.91
CA VAL A 341 7.55 9.93 11.55
C VAL A 341 6.03 9.78 11.58
N GLU A 342 5.37 10.25 12.63
CA GLU A 342 3.91 10.24 12.73
C GLU A 342 3.43 11.67 12.92
N GLU A 343 3.25 12.38 11.80
CA GLU A 343 2.82 13.77 11.79
C GLU A 343 1.54 13.91 10.97
N TYR A 344 0.50 14.45 11.58
CA TYR A 344 -0.83 14.59 11.01
C TYR A 344 -1.05 16.01 10.46
N GLY A 345 -1.97 16.19 9.53
CA GLY A 345 -2.34 17.54 9.06
C GLY A 345 -1.73 17.90 7.70
N ASP A 346 -1.33 19.17 7.52
CA ASP A 346 -0.99 19.69 6.20
C ASP A 346 0.41 19.29 5.70
N ASP A 347 0.62 19.45 4.39
CA ASP A 347 1.89 19.11 3.73
C ASP A 347 3.10 19.81 4.40
N SER A 348 2.93 21.03 4.95
CA SER A 348 4.02 21.80 5.55
C SER A 348 4.49 21.21 6.88
N ALA A 349 3.56 20.85 7.77
CA ALA A 349 3.90 20.21 9.04
C ALA A 349 4.58 18.86 8.81
N ARG A 350 4.01 18.07 7.89
CA ARG A 350 4.52 16.76 7.49
C ARG A 350 5.92 16.85 6.88
N ASP A 351 6.15 17.79 5.97
CA ASP A 351 7.45 18.00 5.36
C ASP A 351 8.51 18.38 6.38
N ARG A 352 8.16 19.27 7.32
CA ARG A 352 9.06 19.69 8.38
C ARG A 352 9.50 18.51 9.24
N ALA A 353 8.57 17.70 9.71
CA ALA A 353 8.88 16.55 10.55
C ALA A 353 9.77 15.51 9.82
N ILE A 354 9.52 15.27 8.52
CA ILE A 354 10.38 14.42 7.68
C ILE A 354 11.78 15.02 7.54
N ALA A 355 11.89 16.30 7.21
CA ALA A 355 13.16 16.98 6.98
C ALA A 355 14.02 17.03 8.25
N GLU A 356 13.42 17.36 9.40
CA GLU A 356 14.11 17.40 10.69
C GLU A 356 14.71 16.03 11.05
N LYS A 357 13.93 14.94 10.92
CA LYS A 357 14.45 13.59 11.17
C LYS A 357 15.54 13.20 10.17
N ALA A 358 15.37 13.50 8.88
CA ALA A 358 16.35 13.16 7.86
C ALA A 358 17.67 13.92 8.01
N VAL A 359 17.62 15.22 8.35
CA VAL A 359 18.81 16.03 8.67
C VAL A 359 19.50 15.51 9.93
N ALA A 360 18.74 15.13 10.96
CA ALA A 360 19.32 14.56 12.18
C ALA A 360 20.12 13.27 11.88
N VAL A 361 19.57 12.38 11.06
CA VAL A 361 20.29 11.17 10.59
C VAL A 361 21.56 11.55 9.84
N LEU A 362 21.50 12.50 8.90
CA LEU A 362 22.68 12.90 8.12
C LEU A 362 23.78 13.53 9.00
N ARG A 363 23.41 14.35 9.98
CA ARG A 363 24.34 14.95 10.93
C ARG A 363 25.02 13.88 11.79
N LYS A 364 24.28 12.88 12.25
CA LYS A 364 24.82 11.73 12.98
C LYS A 364 25.81 10.92 12.14
N ASP A 365 25.41 10.54 10.92
CA ASP A 365 26.25 9.72 10.03
C ASP A 365 27.58 10.41 9.70
N ARG A 366 27.57 11.72 9.46
CA ARG A 366 28.78 12.47 9.10
C ARG A 366 29.61 12.90 10.32
N GLY A 367 28.95 13.39 11.37
CA GLY A 367 29.61 14.01 12.53
C GLY A 367 30.09 13.00 13.56
N GLU A 368 29.30 11.95 13.82
CA GLU A 368 29.62 10.95 14.85
C GLU A 368 30.24 9.69 14.25
N LEU A 369 29.72 9.21 13.12
CA LEU A 369 30.16 7.95 12.49
C LEU A 369 31.24 8.13 11.42
N GLY A 370 31.54 9.38 11.01
CA GLY A 370 32.57 9.68 10.01
C GLY A 370 32.27 9.17 8.60
N LEU A 371 31.00 8.90 8.27
CA LEU A 371 30.58 8.36 6.99
C LEU A 371 30.39 9.48 5.96
N ASP A 372 30.82 9.26 4.71
CA ASP A 372 30.60 10.22 3.62
C ASP A 372 29.20 10.03 2.99
N HIS A 373 28.17 10.15 3.82
CA HIS A 373 26.78 10.03 3.40
C HIS A 373 26.25 11.34 2.81
N LEU A 374 25.36 11.20 1.83
CA LEU A 374 24.56 12.26 1.24
C LEU A 374 23.07 11.94 1.40
N LEU A 375 22.25 12.98 1.49
CA LEU A 375 20.80 12.88 1.63
C LEU A 375 20.11 13.28 0.32
N MET A 376 19.13 12.47 -0.08
CA MET A 376 18.19 12.80 -1.13
C MET A 376 16.81 13.07 -0.54
N ALA A 377 16.23 14.23 -0.84
CA ALA A 377 14.83 14.51 -0.57
C ALA A 377 14.02 14.41 -1.86
N ARG A 378 13.02 13.53 -1.87
CA ARG A 378 12.22 13.27 -3.07
C ARG A 378 10.81 13.82 -2.92
N THR A 379 10.36 14.53 -3.96
CA THR A 379 9.01 15.11 -4.05
C THR A 379 8.31 14.66 -5.33
N ARG A 380 6.98 14.84 -5.39
CA ARG A 380 6.14 14.38 -6.51
C ARG A 380 6.20 15.27 -7.76
N ASN A 381 6.53 16.55 -7.59
CA ASN A 381 6.53 17.53 -8.67
C ASN A 381 7.44 18.72 -8.37
N ARG A 382 7.66 19.58 -9.37
CA ARG A 382 8.53 20.75 -9.28
C ARG A 382 8.10 21.70 -8.17
N ASP A 383 6.82 22.04 -8.09
CA ASP A 383 6.33 23.06 -7.16
C ASP A 383 6.55 22.61 -5.70
N ARG A 384 6.39 21.31 -5.42
CA ARG A 384 6.74 20.70 -4.12
C ARG A 384 8.25 20.73 -3.86
N ALA A 385 9.07 20.46 -4.88
CA ALA A 385 10.53 20.49 -4.74
C ALA A 385 11.06 21.87 -4.34
N ASP A 386 10.47 22.95 -4.88
CA ASP A 386 10.86 24.31 -4.51
C ASP A 386 10.56 24.61 -3.03
N VAL A 387 9.37 24.21 -2.54
CA VAL A 387 8.98 24.35 -1.13
C VAL A 387 9.90 23.55 -0.21
N VAL A 388 10.13 22.28 -0.52
CA VAL A 388 10.97 21.39 0.28
C VAL A 388 12.43 21.84 0.24
N TRP A 389 12.94 22.32 -0.90
CA TRP A 389 14.30 22.86 -0.99
C TRP A 389 14.49 24.10 -0.13
N ALA A 390 13.51 25.02 -0.09
CA ALA A 390 13.56 26.16 0.81
C ALA A 390 13.60 25.72 2.29
N LEU A 391 12.84 24.69 2.65
CA LEU A 391 12.85 24.12 4.00
C LEU A 391 14.23 23.52 4.36
N TYR A 392 14.87 22.75 3.48
CA TYR A 392 16.22 22.24 3.76
C TYR A 392 17.27 23.34 3.82
N GLN A 393 17.12 24.41 3.03
CA GLN A 393 17.99 25.59 3.10
C GLN A 393 17.87 26.32 4.44
N GLU A 394 16.67 26.35 5.02
CA GLU A 394 16.41 26.89 6.37
C GLU A 394 16.99 25.98 7.46
N LEU A 395 16.71 24.68 7.41
CA LEU A 395 17.06 23.72 8.47
C LEU A 395 18.55 23.35 8.52
N ALA A 396 19.21 23.33 7.35
CA ALA A 396 20.59 22.86 7.22
C ALA A 396 21.39 23.61 6.13
N PRO A 397 21.57 24.94 6.24
CA PRO A 397 22.34 25.72 5.27
C PRO A 397 23.81 25.26 5.17
N GLU A 398 24.37 24.70 6.24
CA GLU A 398 25.73 24.16 6.31
C GLU A 398 25.95 22.91 5.45
N LEU A 399 24.88 22.24 5.04
CA LEU A 399 24.92 21.03 4.20
C LEU A 399 24.70 21.34 2.71
N HIS A 400 24.60 22.63 2.38
CA HIS A 400 24.47 23.19 1.03
C HIS A 400 23.44 22.47 0.13
N PRO A 401 22.15 22.44 0.52
CA PRO A 401 21.09 21.86 -0.30
C PRO A 401 21.05 22.37 -1.75
N VAL A 402 20.95 21.46 -2.71
CA VAL A 402 20.73 21.77 -4.14
C VAL A 402 19.45 21.14 -4.67
N ILE A 403 18.94 21.63 -5.79
CA ILE A 403 17.69 21.16 -6.41
C ILE A 403 17.87 20.73 -7.87
N VAL A 404 17.35 19.54 -8.21
CA VAL A 404 17.48 18.92 -9.55
C VAL A 404 16.13 18.37 -10.04
N TYR A 405 15.62 18.90 -11.15
CA TYR A 405 14.43 18.35 -11.84
C TYR A 405 14.52 18.56 -13.36
N SER A 406 13.75 17.78 -14.11
CA SER A 406 13.65 17.86 -15.58
C SER A 406 12.83 19.07 -16.04
N GLY A 407 13.32 19.79 -17.05
CA GLY A 407 12.56 20.90 -17.66
C GLY A 407 13.33 21.66 -18.75
N PRO A 408 12.64 22.45 -19.60
CA PRO A 408 13.29 23.27 -20.63
C PRO A 408 14.35 24.19 -20.01
N GLY A 409 15.54 24.27 -20.62
CA GLY A 409 16.64 25.14 -20.16
C GLY A 409 17.36 24.68 -18.88
N ARG A 410 16.98 23.56 -18.25
CA ARG A 410 17.58 23.09 -16.98
C ARG A 410 18.92 22.36 -17.13
N ARG A 411 19.39 22.07 -18.35
CA ARG A 411 20.57 21.22 -18.59
C ARG A 411 21.83 21.75 -17.90
N GLN A 412 22.13 23.04 -18.06
CA GLN A 412 23.33 23.66 -17.50
C GLN A 412 23.23 23.84 -15.98
N ILE A 413 22.04 24.21 -15.47
CA ILE A 413 21.77 24.38 -14.04
C ILE A 413 21.89 23.03 -13.31
N ASN A 414 21.28 21.98 -13.87
CA ASN A 414 21.36 20.63 -13.30
C ASN A 414 22.80 20.12 -13.34
N ALA A 415 23.58 20.37 -14.39
CA ALA A 415 24.99 20.00 -14.45
C ALA A 415 25.79 20.66 -13.31
N ALA A 416 25.65 21.97 -13.11
CA ALA A 416 26.33 22.68 -12.03
C ALA A 416 25.90 22.21 -10.62
N ALA A 417 24.61 21.90 -10.44
CA ALA A 417 24.12 21.34 -9.19
C ALA A 417 24.71 19.94 -8.92
N LEU A 418 24.84 19.10 -9.95
CA LEU A 418 25.47 17.79 -9.84
C LEU A 418 26.97 17.89 -9.58
N ASP A 419 27.66 18.84 -10.20
CA ASP A 419 29.08 19.10 -9.92
C ASP A 419 29.30 19.42 -8.43
N LYS A 420 28.40 20.22 -7.82
CA LYS A 420 28.43 20.47 -6.36
C LYS A 420 28.17 19.22 -5.52
N VAL A 421 27.29 18.33 -5.97
CA VAL A 421 27.03 17.04 -5.28
C VAL A 421 28.21 16.10 -5.40
N LEU A 422 29.00 16.19 -6.47
CA LEU A 422 30.22 15.41 -6.69
C LEU A 422 31.43 16.00 -5.96
N ASP A 423 31.40 17.29 -5.62
CA ASP A 423 32.46 17.94 -4.85
C ASP A 423 32.49 17.45 -3.38
N ARG A 424 33.67 16.98 -2.96
CA ARG A 424 33.94 16.47 -1.61
C ARG A 424 34.63 17.49 -0.71
N SER A 425 34.87 18.71 -1.19
CA SER A 425 35.32 19.85 -0.39
C SER A 425 34.26 20.28 0.63
N ALA A 426 34.61 21.22 1.52
CA ALA A 426 33.66 21.83 2.46
C ALA A 426 32.52 22.58 1.76
N ASP A 427 32.75 23.08 0.54
CA ASP A 427 31.77 23.83 -0.26
C ASP A 427 30.85 22.93 -1.11
N GLY A 428 31.06 21.60 -1.04
CA GLY A 428 30.26 20.62 -1.75
C GLY A 428 28.87 20.41 -1.13
N ALA A 429 27.89 20.08 -1.97
CA ALA A 429 26.53 19.79 -1.53
C ALA A 429 26.44 18.42 -0.84
N ARG A 430 25.67 18.34 0.25
CA ARG A 430 25.35 17.09 0.97
C ARG A 430 23.89 16.69 0.90
N ILE A 431 23.03 17.63 0.50
CA ILE A 431 21.60 17.42 0.33
C ILE A 431 21.21 17.72 -1.12
N VAL A 432 20.45 16.82 -1.73
CA VAL A 432 19.85 17.05 -3.05
C VAL A 432 18.34 16.82 -3.01
N VAL A 433 17.57 17.82 -3.44
CA VAL A 433 16.12 17.76 -3.60
C VAL A 433 15.82 17.45 -5.07
N CYS A 434 15.01 16.43 -5.36
CA CYS A 434 14.78 16.00 -6.73
C CYS A 434 13.36 15.55 -7.07
N VAL A 435 13.00 15.71 -8.35
CA VAL A 435 11.75 15.25 -8.98
C VAL A 435 12.10 14.45 -10.23
N ASP A 436 11.77 13.16 -10.24
CA ASP A 436 11.94 12.23 -11.38
C ASP A 436 13.34 12.29 -12.06
N MET A 437 14.32 12.78 -11.31
CA MET A 437 15.72 12.95 -11.69
C MET A 437 16.57 12.23 -10.66
N LEU A 438 17.80 11.92 -11.06
CA LEU A 438 18.71 11.06 -10.29
C LEU A 438 18.22 9.62 -10.16
N GLY A 439 17.17 9.19 -10.87
CA GLY A 439 16.63 7.83 -10.86
C GLY A 439 17.45 6.82 -11.70
N GLU A 440 16.79 6.14 -12.64
CA GLU A 440 17.41 5.09 -13.47
C GLU A 440 18.59 5.60 -14.31
N GLY A 441 19.81 5.20 -13.94
CA GLY A 441 21.06 5.46 -14.68
C GLY A 441 22.04 6.41 -13.98
N PHE A 442 21.70 6.96 -12.82
CA PHE A 442 22.62 7.74 -11.99
C PHE A 442 23.32 6.84 -10.96
N ASP A 443 24.65 6.91 -10.87
CA ASP A 443 25.48 6.03 -10.02
C ASP A 443 26.28 6.85 -9.01
N LEU A 444 25.78 6.95 -7.77
CA LEU A 444 26.43 7.69 -6.68
C LEU A 444 26.36 6.90 -5.36
N PRO A 445 27.38 6.09 -5.03
CA PRO A 445 27.37 5.19 -3.87
C PRO A 445 27.18 5.86 -2.50
N ASN A 446 27.55 7.14 -2.39
CA ASN A 446 27.50 7.93 -1.16
C ASN A 446 26.10 8.42 -0.77
N LEU A 447 25.15 8.41 -1.71
CA LEU A 447 23.77 8.81 -1.41
C LEU A 447 23.14 7.70 -0.57
N LYS A 448 22.95 7.92 0.73
CA LYS A 448 22.62 6.84 1.69
C LYS A 448 21.38 7.11 2.51
N ILE A 449 20.92 8.35 2.52
CA ILE A 449 19.72 8.76 3.25
C ILE A 449 18.69 9.21 2.23
N ALA A 450 17.47 8.68 2.32
CA ALA A 450 16.35 9.06 1.47
C ALA A 450 15.17 9.56 2.32
N ALA A 451 14.81 10.83 2.13
CA ALA A 451 13.63 11.46 2.74
C ALA A 451 12.47 11.47 1.74
N LEU A 452 11.37 10.82 2.11
CA LEU A 452 10.20 10.62 1.25
C LEU A 452 9.08 11.61 1.62
N HIS A 453 9.15 12.82 1.07
CA HIS A 453 8.17 13.89 1.31
C HIS A 453 6.84 13.67 0.59
N ASP A 454 6.90 13.06 -0.60
CA ASP A 454 5.71 12.61 -1.31
C ASP A 454 5.89 11.15 -1.72
N THR A 455 4.81 10.38 -1.64
CA THR A 455 4.86 8.98 -2.05
C THR A 455 4.69 8.90 -3.57
N HIS A 456 5.76 8.62 -4.31
CA HIS A 456 5.68 8.43 -5.77
C HIS A 456 4.85 7.19 -6.14
N LYS A 457 4.48 7.03 -7.42
CA LYS A 457 3.64 5.94 -7.95
C LYS A 457 4.11 4.51 -7.61
N SER A 458 5.35 4.31 -7.16
CA SER A 458 5.84 3.02 -6.63
C SER A 458 6.95 3.25 -5.59
N LEU A 459 6.70 2.76 -4.37
CA LEU A 459 7.71 2.73 -3.30
C LEU A 459 8.77 1.65 -3.57
N ALA A 460 8.44 0.59 -4.31
CA ALA A 460 9.40 -0.43 -4.76
C ALA A 460 10.44 0.14 -5.73
N ILE A 461 10.05 0.98 -6.69
CA ILE A 461 11.01 1.69 -7.56
C ILE A 461 11.89 2.63 -6.72
N THR A 462 11.31 3.26 -5.68
CA THR A 462 12.04 4.14 -4.77
C THR A 462 13.02 3.36 -3.89
N LEU A 463 12.64 2.18 -3.39
CA LEU A 463 13.50 1.30 -2.61
C LEU A 463 14.52 0.53 -3.45
N GLN A 464 14.23 0.18 -4.70
CA GLN A 464 15.21 -0.37 -5.64
C GLN A 464 16.22 0.68 -6.09
N PHE A 465 15.76 1.93 -6.19
CA PHE A 465 16.64 3.07 -6.31
C PHE A 465 17.50 3.22 -5.05
N ILE A 466 16.94 3.03 -3.86
CA ILE A 466 17.71 2.98 -2.61
C ILE A 466 18.64 1.75 -2.55
N GLY A 467 18.26 0.63 -3.16
CA GLY A 467 19.08 -0.57 -3.34
C GLY A 467 20.25 -0.37 -4.31
N ARG A 468 20.23 0.68 -5.15
CA ARG A 468 21.46 1.13 -5.85
C ARG A 468 22.49 1.66 -4.86
N PHE A 469 22.06 2.12 -3.68
CA PHE A 469 22.92 2.57 -2.58
C PHE A 469 23.44 1.44 -1.70
N THR A 470 22.95 0.21 -1.79
CA THR A 470 23.46 -0.89 -0.95
C THR A 470 24.72 -1.57 -1.53
N ARG A 471 25.27 -1.05 -2.63
CA ARG A 471 26.53 -1.55 -3.23
C ARG A 471 27.69 -1.48 -2.22
N LYS A 472 28.59 -2.47 -2.24
CA LYS A 472 29.91 -2.41 -1.58
C LYS A 472 30.66 -1.20 -2.17
N GLY A 473 30.63 -0.05 -1.49
CA GLY A 473 31.56 1.06 -1.73
C GLY A 473 32.95 0.71 -1.19
N ALA A 474 33.91 1.65 -1.28
CA ALA A 474 35.19 1.51 -0.61
C ALA A 474 34.95 1.21 0.89
N THR A 475 35.49 0.08 1.36
CA THR A 475 35.33 -0.36 2.75
C THR A 475 35.80 0.71 3.72
N GLY A 476 34.92 1.15 4.63
CA GLY A 476 35.25 2.07 5.74
C GLY A 476 34.69 3.50 5.63
N THR A 477 34.25 3.96 4.45
CA THR A 477 33.77 5.36 4.26
C THR A 477 32.25 5.49 4.08
N ILE A 478 31.55 4.38 3.85
CA ILE A 478 30.11 4.35 3.50
C ILE A 478 29.41 3.21 4.26
N GLY A 479 28.34 3.56 5.00
CA GLY A 479 27.53 2.68 5.86
C GLY A 479 26.24 2.12 5.23
N GLU A 480 25.30 1.71 6.08
CA GLU A 480 23.96 1.23 5.70
C GLU A 480 23.08 2.37 5.15
N ALA A 481 22.04 2.02 4.39
CA ALA A 481 21.10 3.01 3.86
C ALA A 481 19.97 3.29 4.86
N THR A 482 19.46 4.52 4.87
CA THR A 482 18.39 4.96 5.77
C THR A 482 17.25 5.61 4.99
N VAL A 483 16.02 5.28 5.34
CA VAL A 483 14.80 5.84 4.76
C VAL A 483 13.99 6.53 5.85
N VAL A 484 13.54 7.75 5.57
CA VAL A 484 12.65 8.52 6.44
C VAL A 484 11.31 8.70 5.73
N ALA A 485 10.22 8.25 6.37
CA ALA A 485 8.86 8.33 5.83
C ALA A 485 7.83 8.65 6.93
N ASN A 486 6.79 9.39 6.57
CA ASN A 486 5.68 9.67 7.49
C ASN A 486 4.58 8.59 7.35
N ILE A 487 4.31 7.84 8.42
CA ILE A 487 3.32 6.74 8.46
C ILE A 487 1.90 7.21 8.78
N ALA A 488 1.71 8.45 9.23
CA ALA A 488 0.39 9.04 9.38
C ALA A 488 -0.32 9.21 8.02
N ASP A 489 0.47 9.29 6.93
CA ASP A 489 -0.03 9.30 5.56
C ASP A 489 -0.57 7.91 5.15
N PRO A 490 -1.89 7.78 4.89
CA PRO A 490 -2.48 6.51 4.44
C PRO A 490 -1.82 5.97 3.16
N GLU A 491 -1.35 6.85 2.27
CA GLU A 491 -0.73 6.43 1.01
C GLU A 491 0.67 5.85 1.25
N ALA A 492 1.42 6.41 2.21
CA ALA A 492 2.73 5.89 2.61
C ALA A 492 2.59 4.53 3.30
N GLU A 493 1.64 4.41 4.24
CA GLU A 493 1.35 3.17 4.95
C GLU A 493 0.90 2.05 4.01
N ALA A 494 -0.03 2.35 3.08
CA ALA A 494 -0.50 1.38 2.10
C ALA A 494 0.63 0.89 1.17
N LYS A 495 1.54 1.79 0.78
CA LYS A 495 2.71 1.42 -0.05
C LYS A 495 3.75 0.61 0.72
N LEU A 496 3.98 0.92 2.00
CA LEU A 496 4.81 0.08 2.87
C LEU A 496 4.19 -1.31 3.03
N ALA A 497 2.89 -1.40 3.28
CA ALA A 497 2.17 -2.67 3.35
C ALA A 497 2.24 -3.47 2.03
N ALA A 498 2.11 -2.80 0.88
CA ALA A 498 2.25 -3.41 -0.44
C ALA A 498 3.64 -3.98 -0.68
N LEU A 499 4.71 -3.31 -0.21
CA LEU A 499 6.07 -3.85 -0.29
C LEU A 499 6.21 -5.14 0.51
N TYR A 500 5.73 -5.15 1.75
CA TYR A 500 5.73 -6.37 2.55
C TYR A 500 4.89 -7.47 1.87
N ALA A 501 3.87 -7.13 1.09
CA ALA A 501 3.05 -8.09 0.35
C ALA A 501 3.75 -8.67 -0.90
N GLU A 502 4.74 -7.98 -1.46
CA GLU A 502 5.49 -8.44 -2.64
C GLU A 502 6.44 -9.61 -2.34
N GLY A 503 6.81 -9.82 -1.07
CA GLY A 503 7.59 -10.98 -0.63
C GLY A 503 8.19 -10.80 0.76
N ALA A 504 8.32 -11.91 1.50
CA ALA A 504 8.80 -11.87 2.88
C ALA A 504 10.26 -11.41 3.04
N ASP A 505 11.05 -11.45 1.95
CA ASP A 505 12.41 -10.90 1.89
C ASP A 505 12.50 -9.41 2.30
N TRP A 506 11.42 -8.64 2.09
CA TRP A 506 11.36 -7.23 2.48
C TRP A 506 11.34 -7.02 4.00
N ASP A 507 10.85 -8.00 4.76
CA ASP A 507 10.81 -7.93 6.21
C ASP A 507 12.22 -7.94 6.82
N VAL A 508 13.20 -8.56 6.15
CA VAL A 508 14.61 -8.62 6.59
C VAL A 508 15.39 -7.38 6.11
N LEU A 509 15.03 -6.84 4.94
CA LEU A 509 15.64 -5.62 4.39
C LEU A 509 15.30 -4.38 5.20
N ILE A 510 14.06 -4.24 5.64
CA ILE A 510 13.56 -3.02 6.26
C ILE A 510 13.55 -3.21 7.77
N LYS A 511 14.61 -2.74 8.43
CA LYS A 511 14.65 -2.67 9.90
C LYS A 511 13.82 -1.47 10.35
N ARG A 512 12.65 -1.71 10.95
CA ARG A 512 11.85 -0.65 11.56
C ARG A 512 12.53 -0.16 12.84
N LEU A 513 12.86 1.12 12.87
CA LEU A 513 13.33 1.83 14.06
C LEU A 513 12.21 2.78 14.51
N SER A 514 11.22 2.25 15.22
CA SER A 514 10.16 3.06 15.83
C SER A 514 10.57 3.44 17.25
N GLU A 515 10.64 4.73 17.55
CA GLU A 515 10.98 5.21 18.90
C GLU A 515 9.75 5.52 19.77
N GLU A 516 8.55 5.80 19.23
CA GLU A 516 7.41 6.19 20.09
C GLU A 516 6.02 5.71 19.63
N ARG A 517 5.32 5.08 20.60
CA ARG A 517 3.87 5.05 20.88
C ARG A 517 2.87 4.51 19.83
N ILE A 518 2.78 3.17 19.68
CA ILE A 518 1.49 2.45 19.56
C ILE A 518 1.63 1.06 20.20
N HIS A 519 0.92 0.82 21.31
CA HIS A 519 0.97 -0.47 22.03
C HIS A 519 0.52 -1.66 21.16
N GLU A 520 -0.48 -1.46 20.29
CA GLU A 520 -0.95 -2.48 19.35
C GLU A 520 0.10 -2.83 18.28
N GLU A 521 0.89 -1.85 17.82
CA GLU A 521 1.91 -2.07 16.78
C GLU A 521 3.14 -2.76 17.37
N LEU A 522 3.56 -2.38 18.59
CA LEU A 522 4.57 -3.11 19.36
C LEU A 522 4.14 -4.55 19.61
N ARG A 523 2.88 -4.78 20.02
CA ARG A 523 2.37 -6.14 20.25
C ARG A 523 2.32 -6.98 18.98
N LEU A 524 1.88 -6.40 17.85
CA LEU A 524 1.92 -7.09 16.57
C LEU A 524 3.36 -7.43 16.18
N GLN A 525 4.29 -6.50 16.41
CA GLN A 525 5.71 -6.72 16.16
C GLN A 525 6.26 -7.88 16.98
N ASP A 526 6.00 -7.91 18.29
CA ASP A 526 6.48 -8.98 19.16
C ASP A 526 5.96 -10.36 18.71
N VAL A 527 4.66 -10.46 18.41
CA VAL A 527 4.03 -11.69 17.90
C VAL A 527 4.63 -12.10 16.55
N VAL A 528 4.80 -11.16 15.62
CA VAL A 528 5.35 -11.47 14.29
C VAL A 528 6.82 -11.86 14.36
N MET A 529 7.61 -11.23 15.23
CA MET A 529 9.02 -11.59 15.42
C MET A 529 9.15 -12.97 16.05
N SER A 530 8.35 -13.29 17.07
CA SER A 530 8.33 -14.63 17.68
C SER A 530 7.93 -15.71 16.67
N LEU A 531 6.87 -15.47 15.87
CA LEU A 531 6.45 -16.40 14.80
C LEU A 531 7.55 -16.68 13.76
N LYS A 532 8.50 -15.75 13.56
CA LYS A 532 9.61 -15.93 12.62
C LYS A 532 10.72 -16.84 13.13
N GLU A 533 10.77 -17.11 14.43
CA GLU A 533 11.84 -17.91 15.02
C GLU A 533 11.75 -19.38 14.61
N ARG A 534 10.52 -19.89 14.37
CA ARG A 534 10.29 -21.31 14.07
C ARG A 534 9.29 -21.50 12.93
N GLY A 535 9.67 -22.28 11.92
CA GLY A 535 8.86 -22.57 10.73
C GLY A 535 9.38 -21.90 9.46
N ASP A 536 8.66 -22.07 8.35
CA ASP A 536 9.06 -21.64 7.00
C ASP A 536 8.03 -20.72 6.32
N LEU A 537 6.87 -20.48 6.93
CA LEU A 537 5.83 -19.60 6.38
C LEU A 537 6.33 -18.18 6.18
N HIS A 538 7.16 -17.68 7.12
CA HIS A 538 7.75 -16.36 7.02
C HIS A 538 8.75 -16.23 5.87
N ALA A 539 9.17 -17.32 5.24
CA ALA A 539 9.97 -17.27 4.00
C ALA A 539 9.08 -17.22 2.75
N GLN A 540 7.81 -17.62 2.86
CA GLN A 540 6.85 -17.61 1.76
C GLN A 540 6.00 -16.34 1.74
N LEU A 541 5.58 -15.86 2.91
CA LEU A 541 4.60 -14.79 3.06
C LEU A 541 4.98 -13.84 4.21
N SER A 542 4.72 -12.54 4.03
CA SER A 542 4.87 -11.56 5.12
C SER A 542 3.72 -11.70 6.12
N LEU A 543 4.06 -12.04 7.36
CA LEU A 543 3.09 -12.27 8.44
C LEU A 543 2.36 -10.98 8.85
N TRP A 544 2.97 -9.82 8.61
CA TRP A 544 2.39 -8.50 8.88
C TRP A 544 1.10 -8.22 8.11
N ASN A 545 0.90 -8.90 6.97
CA ASN A 545 -0.23 -8.69 6.08
C ASN A 545 -1.36 -9.70 6.27
N LEU A 546 -1.22 -10.65 7.20
CA LEU A 546 -2.29 -11.59 7.50
C LEU A 546 -3.47 -10.86 8.18
N ARG A 547 -4.66 -11.04 7.60
CA ARG A 547 -5.91 -10.41 8.06
C ARG A 547 -7.03 -11.44 8.26
N PRO A 548 -6.90 -12.38 9.22
CA PRO A 548 -7.95 -13.36 9.50
C PRO A 548 -9.27 -12.65 9.84
N ALA A 549 -10.38 -13.24 9.41
CA ALA A 549 -11.70 -12.86 9.91
C ALA A 549 -11.77 -13.19 11.41
N LEU A 550 -12.45 -12.35 12.19
CA LEU A 550 -12.70 -12.61 13.61
C LEU A 550 -13.70 -13.75 13.76
N SER A 551 -13.17 -14.97 13.68
CA SER A 551 -13.90 -16.21 13.80
C SER A 551 -13.00 -17.27 14.40
N THR A 552 -13.58 -18.22 15.12
CA THR A 552 -12.84 -19.36 15.67
C THR A 552 -13.79 -20.50 16.02
N GLN A 553 -13.28 -21.73 16.03
CA GLN A 553 -13.81 -22.84 16.79
C GLN A 553 -13.07 -22.96 18.11
N ILE A 554 -13.81 -23.10 19.20
CA ILE A 554 -13.24 -23.21 20.54
C ILE A 554 -13.32 -24.67 20.97
N PHE A 555 -12.22 -25.18 21.52
CA PHE A 555 -12.12 -26.51 22.10
C PHE A 555 -11.65 -26.40 23.56
N ARG A 556 -12.20 -27.26 24.42
CA ARG A 556 -11.69 -27.47 25.78
C ARG A 556 -10.68 -28.60 25.75
N THR A 557 -9.56 -28.41 26.41
CA THR A 557 -8.49 -29.40 26.50
C THR A 557 -7.89 -29.42 27.90
N LYS A 558 -7.44 -30.59 28.33
CA LYS A 558 -6.68 -30.81 29.57
C LYS A 558 -5.22 -31.17 29.29
N CYS A 559 -4.76 -31.04 28.04
CA CYS A 559 -3.38 -31.36 27.70
C CYS A 559 -2.41 -30.49 28.51
N GLU A 560 -1.39 -31.11 29.10
CA GLU A 560 -0.34 -30.37 29.82
C GLU A 560 0.63 -29.69 28.85
N ASP A 561 0.82 -30.27 27.67
CA ASP A 561 1.59 -29.76 26.55
C ASP A 561 0.85 -30.02 25.23
N TRP A 562 1.01 -29.14 24.26
CA TRP A 562 0.43 -29.27 22.92
C TRP A 562 1.51 -29.56 21.87
N SER A 563 1.14 -30.28 20.81
CA SER A 563 2.01 -30.66 19.69
C SER A 563 1.55 -29.96 18.40
N PRO A 564 1.76 -28.64 18.26
CA PRO A 564 1.17 -27.85 17.17
C PRO A 564 1.51 -28.39 15.78
N LEU A 565 2.71 -28.94 15.57
CA LEU A 565 3.19 -29.43 14.28
C LEU A 565 2.45 -30.68 13.77
N ASN A 566 1.72 -31.39 14.63
CA ASN A 566 0.90 -32.54 14.22
C ASN A 566 -0.30 -32.14 13.33
N TYR A 567 -0.54 -30.84 13.13
CA TYR A 567 -1.57 -30.36 12.18
C TYR A 567 -1.34 -30.93 10.77
N ALA A 568 -0.06 -31.11 10.37
CA ALA A 568 0.32 -31.62 9.06
C ALA A 568 -0.18 -33.05 8.81
N GLU A 569 -0.23 -33.90 9.84
CA GLU A 569 -0.74 -35.28 9.76
C GLU A 569 -2.24 -35.34 9.46
N VAL A 570 -2.95 -34.23 9.68
CA VAL A 570 -4.40 -34.10 9.46
C VAL A 570 -4.71 -33.45 8.11
N LEU A 571 -3.72 -33.00 7.34
CA LEU A 571 -3.94 -32.42 6.02
C LEU A 571 -4.21 -33.50 4.95
N PRO A 572 -4.91 -33.18 3.85
CA PRO A 572 -5.00 -34.07 2.69
C PRO A 572 -3.61 -34.48 2.19
N GLY A 573 -3.47 -35.69 1.63
CA GLY A 573 -2.15 -36.26 1.30
C GLY A 573 -1.40 -35.55 0.17
N ASP A 574 -2.10 -34.76 -0.63
CA ASP A 574 -1.62 -33.90 -1.70
C ASP A 574 -1.45 -32.43 -1.28
N ALA A 575 -1.78 -32.09 -0.04
CA ALA A 575 -1.68 -30.72 0.45
C ALA A 575 -0.24 -30.36 0.81
N GLU A 576 0.19 -29.20 0.35
CA GLU A 576 1.41 -28.55 0.80
C GLU A 576 1.07 -27.56 1.92
N SER A 577 1.97 -27.37 2.90
CA SER A 577 1.74 -26.37 3.93
C SER A 577 3.04 -25.73 4.39
N TRP A 578 2.94 -24.46 4.77
CA TRP A 578 4.01 -23.69 5.38
C TRP A 578 3.52 -23.13 6.70
N TYR A 579 4.34 -23.15 7.75
CA TYR A 579 3.94 -22.71 9.09
C TYR A 579 4.89 -21.73 9.76
N ALA A 580 4.39 -20.99 10.73
CA ALA A 580 5.12 -20.15 11.68
C ALA A 580 4.61 -20.51 13.08
N LEU A 581 5.53 -20.68 14.04
CA LEU A 581 5.19 -21.07 15.41
C LEU A 581 5.81 -20.10 16.40
N ASP A 582 4.96 -19.53 17.25
CA ASP A 582 5.30 -18.69 18.39
C ASP A 582 5.05 -19.51 19.65
N GLU A 583 6.13 -19.92 20.32
CA GLU A 583 6.08 -20.74 21.52
C GLU A 583 5.69 -19.94 22.76
N GLU A 584 6.01 -18.64 22.82
CA GLU A 584 5.71 -17.78 23.96
C GLU A 584 4.19 -17.58 24.11
N ASN A 585 3.53 -17.32 22.99
CA ASN A 585 2.08 -17.09 22.94
C ASN A 585 1.28 -18.35 22.60
N ASN A 586 1.95 -19.50 22.44
CA ASN A 586 1.36 -20.78 22.02
C ASN A 586 0.47 -20.62 20.78
N LEU A 587 1.05 -20.07 19.71
CA LEU A 587 0.35 -19.71 18.49
C LEU A 587 1.02 -20.36 17.27
N LEU A 588 0.24 -21.16 16.54
CA LEU A 588 0.57 -21.69 15.23
C LEU A 588 -0.17 -20.89 14.16
N VAL A 589 0.54 -20.49 13.11
CA VAL A 589 -0.01 -19.91 11.89
C VAL A 589 0.45 -20.76 10.73
N ALA A 590 -0.45 -21.26 9.90
CA ALA A 590 -0.11 -22.05 8.72
C ALA A 590 -0.93 -21.62 7.50
N VAL A 591 -0.34 -21.74 6.32
CA VAL A 591 -1.03 -21.64 5.04
C VAL A 591 -0.95 -22.98 4.36
N VAL A 592 -2.11 -23.52 3.98
CA VAL A 592 -2.26 -24.82 3.35
C VAL A 592 -2.68 -24.63 1.90
N HIS A 593 -1.89 -25.13 0.97
CA HIS A 593 -2.21 -25.21 -0.44
C HIS A 593 -2.77 -26.59 -0.78
N ARG A 594 -3.94 -26.63 -1.40
CA ARG A 594 -4.58 -27.85 -1.88
C ARG A 594 -5.27 -27.60 -3.21
N THR A 595 -5.44 -28.65 -4.02
CA THR A 595 -6.27 -28.57 -5.23
C THR A 595 -7.70 -29.02 -4.93
N SER A 596 -8.68 -28.44 -5.63
CA SER A 596 -10.07 -28.86 -5.58
C SER A 596 -10.68 -28.85 -6.96
N THR A 597 -11.70 -29.67 -7.22
CA THR A 597 -12.46 -29.58 -8.46
C THR A 597 -13.27 -28.27 -8.52
N VAL A 598 -13.63 -27.82 -9.73
CA VAL A 598 -14.54 -26.66 -9.88
C VAL A 598 -15.97 -27.00 -9.46
N ASP A 599 -16.66 -26.08 -8.77
CA ASP A 599 -17.99 -26.34 -8.22
C ASP A 599 -19.13 -26.27 -9.25
N TRP A 600 -18.90 -25.65 -10.40
CA TRP A 600 -19.93 -25.38 -11.43
C TRP A 600 -19.92 -26.35 -12.62
N GLY A 601 -19.05 -27.37 -12.61
CA GLY A 601 -18.96 -28.36 -13.68
C GLY A 601 -18.06 -29.54 -13.31
N ASN A 602 -18.06 -30.60 -14.11
CA ASN A 602 -17.23 -31.77 -13.88
C ASN A 602 -16.25 -31.94 -15.05
N TYR A 603 -15.03 -31.44 -14.88
CA TYR A 603 -13.96 -31.48 -15.88
C TYR A 603 -12.74 -32.20 -15.29
N GLN A 604 -12.12 -33.10 -16.04
CA GLN A 604 -10.95 -33.86 -15.58
C GLN A 604 -9.65 -33.04 -15.55
N ASN A 605 -9.61 -31.89 -16.24
CA ASN A 605 -8.40 -31.08 -16.41
C ASN A 605 -8.53 -29.66 -15.83
N LEU A 606 -9.54 -29.42 -14.98
CA LEU A 606 -9.79 -28.10 -14.42
C LEU A 606 -9.88 -28.20 -12.89
N GLU A 607 -8.79 -27.80 -12.23
CA GLU A 607 -8.68 -27.77 -10.78
C GLU A 607 -8.51 -26.31 -10.31
N ASN A 608 -9.15 -25.99 -9.19
CA ASN A 608 -8.91 -24.77 -8.43
C ASN A 608 -7.72 -25.01 -7.48
N SER A 609 -6.74 -24.12 -7.51
CA SER A 609 -5.76 -24.01 -6.42
C SER A 609 -6.36 -23.19 -5.28
N VAL A 610 -6.49 -23.80 -4.11
CA VAL A 610 -7.04 -23.17 -2.90
C VAL A 610 -5.93 -22.99 -1.88
N TYR A 611 -5.83 -21.78 -1.33
CA TYR A 611 -4.92 -21.44 -0.23
C TYR A 611 -5.75 -21.12 1.02
N ASP A 612 -5.69 -22.01 2.01
CA ASP A 612 -6.40 -21.86 3.26
C ASP A 612 -5.48 -21.37 4.37
N LEU A 613 -5.94 -20.36 5.13
CA LEU A 613 -5.24 -19.86 6.30
C LEU A 613 -5.75 -20.63 7.54
N LEU A 614 -4.81 -21.12 8.34
CA LEU A 614 -5.04 -21.81 9.61
C LEU A 614 -4.33 -21.05 10.72
N LEU A 615 -5.05 -20.68 11.78
CA LEU A 615 -4.45 -20.22 13.03
C LEU A 615 -4.93 -21.16 14.15
N ALA A 616 -4.00 -21.62 14.98
CA ALA A 616 -4.32 -22.36 16.19
C ALA A 616 -3.61 -21.70 17.37
N ARG A 617 -4.36 -21.31 18.40
CA ARG A 617 -3.78 -20.75 19.64
C ARG A 617 -4.25 -21.55 20.83
N TRP A 618 -3.33 -21.98 21.67
CA TRP A 618 -3.63 -22.69 22.90
C TRP A 618 -3.38 -21.80 24.11
N ASP A 619 -4.43 -21.54 24.89
CA ASP A 619 -4.31 -20.86 26.17
C ASP A 619 -4.27 -21.92 27.29
N LYS A 620 -3.05 -22.21 27.76
CA LYS A 620 -2.78 -23.20 28.81
C LYS A 620 -3.48 -22.87 30.12
N THR A 621 -3.56 -21.60 30.48
CA THR A 621 -4.19 -21.15 31.74
C THR A 621 -5.71 -21.33 31.68
N ALA A 622 -6.29 -21.05 30.52
CA ALA A 622 -7.72 -21.22 30.27
C ALA A 622 -8.14 -22.68 30.00
N GLY A 623 -7.20 -23.56 29.63
CA GLY A 623 -7.52 -24.91 29.13
C GLY A 623 -8.31 -24.88 27.81
N ALA A 624 -8.04 -23.88 26.96
CA ALA A 624 -8.80 -23.60 25.75
C ALA A 624 -7.91 -23.55 24.51
N LEU A 625 -8.37 -24.18 23.43
CA LEU A 625 -7.73 -24.14 22.11
C LEU A 625 -8.67 -23.42 21.14
N PHE A 626 -8.14 -22.42 20.44
CA PHE A 626 -8.84 -21.63 19.44
C PHE A 626 -8.30 -21.97 18.06
N ILE A 627 -9.16 -22.42 17.15
CA ILE A 627 -8.78 -22.72 15.77
C ILE A 627 -9.58 -21.84 14.81
N TYR A 628 -8.89 -21.00 14.04
CA TYR A 628 -9.44 -20.35 12.86
C TYR A 628 -9.00 -21.09 11.61
N ALA A 629 -9.93 -21.30 10.68
CA ALA A 629 -9.65 -21.85 9.36
C ALA A 629 -10.45 -21.09 8.29
N SER A 630 -9.82 -20.81 7.14
CA SER A 630 -10.54 -20.34 5.94
C SER A 630 -11.64 -21.34 5.54
N ASP A 631 -11.30 -22.63 5.55
CA ASP A 631 -12.24 -23.75 5.38
C ASP A 631 -12.10 -24.76 6.53
N TYR A 632 -12.97 -24.62 7.54
CA TYR A 632 -13.01 -25.50 8.71
C TYR A 632 -13.23 -26.97 8.36
N GLN A 633 -14.00 -27.26 7.30
CA GLN A 633 -14.32 -28.62 6.89
C GLN A 633 -13.19 -29.20 6.05
N GLY A 634 -12.69 -28.44 5.07
CA GLY A 634 -11.54 -28.83 4.24
C GLY A 634 -10.30 -29.15 5.07
N LEU A 635 -10.04 -28.36 6.12
CA LEU A 635 -8.90 -28.57 7.03
C LEU A 635 -9.16 -29.53 8.19
N ARG A 636 -10.36 -30.17 8.27
CA ARG A 636 -10.69 -31.20 9.28
C ARG A 636 -10.36 -30.78 10.72
N THR A 637 -10.70 -29.54 11.05
CA THR A 637 -10.34 -28.82 12.30
C THR A 637 -10.64 -29.58 13.60
N GLU A 638 -11.72 -30.36 13.70
CA GLU A 638 -12.00 -31.18 14.89
C GLU A 638 -10.99 -32.31 15.09
N ARG A 639 -10.58 -32.99 14.02
CA ARG A 639 -9.50 -34.00 14.07
C ARG A 639 -8.16 -33.34 14.34
N MET A 640 -7.95 -32.14 13.79
CA MET A 640 -6.76 -31.35 13.99
C MET A 640 -6.58 -30.94 15.44
N ALA A 641 -7.65 -30.48 16.09
CA ALA A 641 -7.64 -30.12 17.51
C ALA A 641 -7.10 -31.26 18.38
N ARG A 642 -7.57 -32.50 18.15
CA ARG A 642 -7.09 -33.68 18.89
C ARG A 642 -5.63 -34.01 18.58
N ALA A 643 -5.25 -33.98 17.30
CA ALA A 643 -3.88 -34.28 16.88
C ALA A 643 -2.84 -33.32 17.48
N ILE A 644 -3.18 -32.03 17.59
CA ILE A 644 -2.28 -31.01 18.14
C ILE A 644 -2.35 -30.86 19.66
N THR A 645 -3.28 -31.53 20.34
CA THR A 645 -3.40 -31.49 21.80
C THR A 645 -3.47 -32.91 22.37
N SER A 646 -4.68 -33.48 22.50
CA SER A 646 -4.91 -34.84 22.98
C SER A 646 -6.28 -35.37 22.54
N ASP A 647 -6.51 -36.67 22.71
CA ASP A 647 -7.81 -37.29 22.45
C ASP A 647 -8.92 -36.84 23.43
N GLU A 648 -8.55 -36.24 24.57
CA GLU A 648 -9.49 -35.65 25.54
C GLU A 648 -9.99 -34.25 25.13
N THR A 649 -9.58 -33.76 23.97
CA THR A 649 -9.99 -32.45 23.47
C THR A 649 -11.40 -32.48 22.90
N GLU A 650 -12.28 -31.66 23.47
CA GLU A 650 -13.69 -31.60 23.14
C GLU A 650 -14.08 -30.24 22.57
N LEU A 651 -14.87 -30.25 21.50
CA LEU A 651 -15.42 -29.03 20.91
C LEU A 651 -16.38 -28.36 21.91
N LEU A 652 -16.22 -27.06 22.13
CA LEU A 652 -17.16 -26.25 22.89
C LEU A 652 -18.49 -26.19 22.13
N SER A 653 -19.43 -27.04 22.51
CA SER A 653 -20.72 -27.17 21.86
C SER A 653 -21.87 -26.92 22.84
N GLY A 654 -23.08 -26.76 22.29
CA GLY A 654 -24.30 -26.53 23.05
C GLY A 654 -24.52 -25.07 23.49
N PRO A 655 -25.40 -24.85 24.48
CA PRO A 655 -25.88 -23.51 24.86
C PRO A 655 -24.80 -22.53 25.31
N ALA A 656 -23.66 -23.03 25.81
CA ALA A 656 -22.52 -22.20 26.22
C ALA A 656 -21.99 -21.30 25.10
N VAL A 657 -22.11 -21.71 23.83
CA VAL A 657 -21.71 -20.90 22.67
C VAL A 657 -22.51 -19.60 22.58
N PHE A 658 -23.77 -19.59 23.03
CA PHE A 658 -24.63 -18.39 22.94
C PHE A 658 -24.39 -17.37 24.05
N ARG A 659 -23.53 -17.68 25.04
CA ARG A 659 -23.02 -16.70 26.02
C ARG A 659 -22.22 -15.56 25.38
N ILE A 660 -21.83 -15.69 24.10
CA ILE A 660 -21.28 -14.56 23.32
C ILE A 660 -22.21 -13.33 23.32
N LEU A 661 -23.50 -13.55 23.59
CA LEU A 661 -24.53 -12.50 23.69
C LEU A 661 -24.64 -11.90 25.11
N ASN A 662 -23.90 -12.41 26.10
CA ASN A 662 -23.81 -11.77 27.41
C ASN A 662 -23.23 -10.36 27.26
N ASN A 663 -23.80 -9.40 27.99
CA ASN A 663 -23.47 -7.96 27.92
C ASN A 663 -23.66 -7.32 26.53
N VAL A 664 -24.42 -7.97 25.64
CA VAL A 664 -24.87 -7.34 24.39
C VAL A 664 -26.16 -6.59 24.68
N GLU A 665 -26.08 -5.28 24.66
CA GLU A 665 -27.22 -4.39 24.82
C GLU A 665 -28.08 -4.37 23.55
N MET A 666 -29.41 -4.34 23.73
CA MET A 666 -30.39 -4.30 22.63
C MET A 666 -30.18 -5.37 21.55
N PRO A 667 -30.12 -6.66 21.92
CA PRO A 667 -29.87 -7.74 20.97
C PRO A 667 -31.05 -7.93 20.01
N LEU A 668 -30.83 -7.58 18.74
CA LEU A 668 -31.74 -7.77 17.63
C LEU A 668 -31.26 -8.93 16.75
N VAL A 669 -32.03 -10.00 16.72
CA VAL A 669 -31.71 -11.18 15.91
C VAL A 669 -32.00 -10.90 14.43
N LYS A 670 -30.95 -10.98 13.60
CA LYS A 670 -31.06 -10.78 12.14
C LYS A 670 -31.41 -12.08 11.42
N SER A 671 -30.85 -13.19 11.90
CA SER A 671 -31.19 -14.54 11.44
C SER A 671 -30.96 -15.56 12.54
N MET A 672 -31.71 -16.66 12.48
CA MET A 672 -31.57 -17.77 13.42
C MET A 672 -31.95 -19.08 12.75
N GLY A 673 -31.33 -20.17 13.19
CA GLY A 673 -31.72 -21.52 12.85
C GLY A 673 -32.19 -22.25 14.09
N SER A 674 -33.29 -23.00 13.96
CA SER A 674 -33.81 -23.88 15.01
C SER A 674 -33.83 -25.33 14.54
N SER A 675 -33.72 -26.26 15.48
CA SER A 675 -33.89 -27.69 15.23
C SER A 675 -35.01 -28.25 16.10
N ARG A 676 -35.84 -29.12 15.53
CA ARG A 676 -36.91 -29.86 16.21
C ARG A 676 -36.62 -31.36 16.17
N ILE A 677 -37.18 -32.11 17.11
CA ILE A 677 -37.16 -33.58 17.09
C ILE A 677 -38.35 -34.03 16.23
N GLY A 678 -38.12 -34.40 14.97
CA GLY A 678 -39.17 -34.78 14.00
C GLY A 678 -38.73 -34.76 12.53
N ALA A 679 -39.69 -34.86 11.59
CA ALA A 679 -39.45 -34.98 10.14
C ALA A 679 -38.81 -33.74 9.47
N ILE A 680 -38.97 -32.54 10.06
CA ILE A 680 -38.26 -31.33 9.68
C ILE A 680 -37.15 -31.12 10.71
N SER A 681 -35.92 -31.45 10.33
CA SER A 681 -34.77 -31.47 11.24
C SER A 681 -34.17 -30.07 11.49
N PHE A 682 -34.40 -29.12 10.58
CA PHE A 682 -33.82 -27.77 10.66
C PHE A 682 -34.71 -26.73 9.97
N THR A 683 -34.87 -25.55 10.59
CA THR A 683 -35.64 -24.42 10.04
C THR A 683 -34.88 -23.12 10.26
N SER A 684 -34.72 -22.32 9.20
CA SER A 684 -34.08 -21.00 9.25
C SER A 684 -35.11 -19.88 9.19
N TYR A 685 -34.96 -18.89 10.06
CA TYR A 685 -35.78 -17.69 10.13
C TYR A 685 -34.94 -16.45 9.78
N PHE A 686 -35.54 -15.55 9.00
CA PHE A 686 -34.95 -14.29 8.55
C PHE A 686 -35.96 -13.15 8.70
N GLY A 687 -35.46 -11.94 9.02
CA GLY A 687 -36.30 -10.75 9.11
C GLY A 687 -37.39 -10.88 10.18
N PRO A 688 -38.62 -10.39 9.94
CA PRO A 688 -39.71 -10.42 10.93
C PRO A 688 -40.10 -11.83 11.42
N ASN A 689 -39.88 -12.88 10.61
CA ASN A 689 -40.21 -14.26 10.97
C ASN A 689 -39.35 -14.81 12.12
N VAL A 690 -38.27 -14.12 12.47
CA VAL A 690 -37.43 -14.43 13.63
C VAL A 690 -38.25 -14.45 14.93
N THR A 691 -39.27 -13.60 15.07
CA THR A 691 -40.14 -13.59 16.26
C THR A 691 -40.82 -14.95 16.50
N GLU A 692 -41.30 -15.61 15.43
CA GLU A 692 -41.91 -16.95 15.53
C GLU A 692 -40.88 -18.00 15.95
N GLY A 693 -39.67 -17.91 15.39
CA GLY A 693 -38.56 -18.78 15.75
C GLY A 693 -38.17 -18.65 17.22
N LEU A 694 -38.06 -17.42 17.72
CA LEU A 694 -37.78 -17.15 19.14
C LEU A 694 -38.89 -17.71 20.02
N ALA A 695 -40.16 -17.43 19.71
CA ALA A 695 -41.29 -17.95 20.49
C ALA A 695 -41.34 -19.49 20.56
N SER A 696 -40.96 -20.18 19.48
CA SER A 696 -40.85 -21.65 19.47
C SER A 696 -39.75 -22.18 20.40
N ILE A 697 -38.65 -21.43 20.59
CA ILE A 697 -37.56 -21.81 21.49
C ILE A 697 -37.99 -21.61 22.94
N GLU A 698 -38.67 -20.50 23.26
CA GLU A 698 -39.15 -20.23 24.63
C GLU A 698 -40.18 -21.25 25.11
N LYS A 699 -41.05 -21.71 24.19
CA LYS A 699 -42.02 -22.77 24.45
C LYS A 699 -41.38 -24.17 24.54
N ALA A 700 -40.06 -24.27 24.41
CA ALA A 700 -39.30 -25.52 24.33
C ALA A 700 -39.76 -26.47 23.22
N GLU A 701 -40.40 -25.96 22.16
CA GLU A 701 -40.81 -26.74 20.98
C GLU A 701 -39.64 -27.00 20.03
N SER A 702 -38.60 -26.15 20.08
CA SER A 702 -37.38 -26.25 19.27
C SER A 702 -36.16 -25.78 20.07
N GLN A 703 -34.96 -26.12 19.59
CA GLN A 703 -33.69 -25.67 20.17
C GLN A 703 -32.95 -24.75 19.21
N LEU A 704 -32.31 -23.71 19.77
CA LEU A 704 -31.49 -22.77 19.00
C LEU A 704 -30.25 -23.46 18.44
N ASN A 705 -30.08 -23.52 17.12
CA ASN A 705 -28.92 -24.15 16.50
C ASN A 705 -27.83 -23.14 16.11
N ASN A 706 -28.24 -22.01 15.55
CA ASN A 706 -27.35 -20.93 15.15
C ASN A 706 -28.06 -19.60 15.24
N ILE A 707 -27.31 -18.53 15.46
CA ILE A 707 -27.84 -17.18 15.60
C ILE A 707 -26.87 -16.18 15.00
N ALA A 708 -27.41 -15.13 14.39
CA ALA A 708 -26.70 -13.89 14.10
C ALA A 708 -27.48 -12.74 14.73
N CYS A 709 -26.85 -12.08 15.70
CA CYS A 709 -27.46 -11.06 16.53
C CYS A 709 -26.67 -9.75 16.42
N LEU A 710 -27.39 -8.67 16.14
CA LEU A 710 -26.87 -7.32 16.16
C LEU A 710 -27.16 -6.71 17.54
N GLY A 711 -26.19 -6.02 18.13
CA GLY A 711 -26.40 -5.24 19.34
C GLY A 711 -25.24 -4.29 19.60
N TYR A 712 -25.10 -3.89 20.85
CA TYR A 712 -24.07 -2.96 21.29
C TYR A 712 -23.29 -3.53 22.47
N GLU A 713 -21.98 -3.42 22.44
CA GLU A 713 -21.07 -3.85 23.50
C GLU A 713 -20.07 -2.74 23.75
N ASP A 714 -19.99 -2.26 24.99
CA ASP A 714 -19.15 -1.12 25.37
C ASP A 714 -19.37 0.11 24.48
N GLY A 715 -20.62 0.35 24.07
CA GLY A 715 -20.99 1.44 23.15
C GLY A 715 -20.55 1.22 21.72
N GLU A 716 -19.95 0.08 21.36
CA GLU A 716 -19.60 -0.27 19.99
C GLU A 716 -20.64 -1.20 19.36
N ARG A 717 -20.94 -0.95 18.09
CA ARG A 717 -21.90 -1.75 17.34
C ARG A 717 -21.27 -3.10 16.98
N VAL A 718 -21.85 -4.20 17.47
CA VAL A 718 -21.34 -5.56 17.25
C VAL A 718 -22.37 -6.46 16.58
N LEU A 719 -21.91 -7.30 15.65
CA LEU A 719 -22.70 -8.41 15.11
C LEU A 719 -22.05 -9.72 15.54
N TRP A 720 -22.62 -10.37 16.54
CA TRP A 720 -22.18 -11.67 17.01
C TRP A 720 -22.91 -12.79 16.27
N GLY A 721 -22.16 -13.82 15.89
CA GLY A 721 -22.70 -15.04 15.34
C GLY A 721 -22.13 -16.27 16.03
N GLY A 722 -22.96 -17.29 16.20
CA GLY A 722 -22.57 -18.54 16.84
C GLY A 722 -23.33 -19.74 16.30
N THR A 723 -22.68 -20.90 16.29
CA THR A 723 -23.29 -22.20 15.98
C THR A 723 -23.02 -23.21 17.10
N GLN A 724 -24.07 -23.74 17.72
CA GLN A 724 -23.88 -24.60 18.90
C GLN A 724 -23.26 -25.96 18.54
N ARG A 725 -23.57 -26.52 17.36
CA ARG A 725 -23.10 -27.86 16.98
C ARG A 725 -21.64 -27.86 16.54
N LYS A 726 -21.22 -26.81 15.82
CA LYS A 726 -19.85 -26.69 15.30
C LYS A 726 -18.92 -25.89 16.20
N GLY A 727 -19.40 -25.39 17.35
CA GLY A 727 -18.61 -24.57 18.29
C GLY A 727 -17.98 -23.33 17.66
N LYS A 728 -18.48 -22.92 16.48
CA LYS A 728 -17.93 -21.81 15.71
C LYS A 728 -18.59 -20.52 16.14
N ILE A 729 -17.77 -19.53 16.45
CA ILE A 729 -18.15 -18.17 16.80
C ILE A 729 -17.52 -17.21 15.79
N TRP A 730 -18.21 -16.12 15.46
CA TRP A 730 -17.70 -15.11 14.55
C TRP A 730 -18.29 -13.72 14.81
N GLN A 731 -17.56 -12.71 14.34
CA GLN A 731 -18.02 -11.34 14.15
C GLN A 731 -17.76 -10.89 12.70
N GLN A 732 -18.53 -9.91 12.22
CA GLN A 732 -18.36 -9.34 10.88
C GLN A 732 -17.22 -8.30 10.84
N LYS A 733 -15.99 -8.74 11.19
CA LYS A 733 -14.76 -7.92 11.18
C LYS A 733 -13.57 -8.81 10.85
N SER A 734 -12.50 -8.23 10.31
CA SER A 734 -11.18 -8.86 10.16
C SER A 734 -10.14 -7.99 10.85
N GLY A 735 -9.06 -8.60 11.33
CA GLY A 735 -8.01 -7.90 12.07
C GLY A 735 -6.63 -8.52 11.84
N THR A 736 -5.60 -7.98 12.48
CA THR A 736 -4.27 -8.60 12.48
C THR A 736 -4.28 -9.89 13.31
N ILE A 737 -3.19 -10.67 13.28
CA ILE A 737 -3.04 -11.85 14.13
C ILE A 737 -3.20 -11.48 15.61
N SER A 738 -2.58 -10.38 16.04
CA SER A 738 -2.69 -9.83 17.40
C SER A 738 -4.16 -9.49 17.76
N THR A 739 -4.88 -8.79 16.87
CA THR A 739 -6.31 -8.49 17.07
C THR A 739 -7.16 -9.76 17.21
N TRP A 740 -6.86 -10.81 16.42
CA TRP A 740 -7.57 -12.08 16.50
C TRP A 740 -7.29 -12.80 17.83
N MET A 741 -6.06 -12.77 18.34
CA MET A 741 -5.71 -13.35 19.65
C MET A 741 -6.47 -12.68 20.80
N GLU A 742 -6.50 -11.34 20.80
CA GLU A 742 -7.22 -10.58 21.82
C GLU A 742 -8.73 -10.83 21.76
N TRP A 743 -9.27 -10.89 20.55
CA TRP A 743 -10.67 -11.24 20.33
C TRP A 743 -10.99 -12.67 20.82
N CYS A 744 -10.09 -13.63 20.64
CA CYS A 744 -10.25 -14.99 21.19
C CYS A 744 -10.31 -14.98 22.72
N ASN A 745 -9.44 -14.22 23.39
CA ASN A 745 -9.45 -14.09 24.85
C ASN A 745 -10.77 -13.48 25.34
N ARG A 746 -11.22 -12.38 24.73
CA ARG A 746 -12.51 -11.75 25.07
C ARG A 746 -13.68 -12.70 24.85
N THR A 747 -13.66 -13.45 23.75
CA THR A 747 -14.69 -14.44 23.42
C THR A 747 -14.71 -15.57 24.45
N TRP A 748 -13.54 -16.05 24.88
CA TRP A 748 -13.41 -17.07 25.90
C TRP A 748 -14.04 -16.65 27.22
N THR A 749 -13.69 -15.47 27.74
CA THR A 749 -14.24 -14.92 28.99
C THR A 749 -15.78 -14.94 29.00
N LYS A 750 -16.41 -14.69 27.86
CA LYS A 750 -17.87 -14.79 27.72
C LYS A 750 -18.37 -16.23 27.81
N VAL A 751 -17.84 -17.12 26.98
CA VAL A 751 -18.36 -18.50 26.85
C VAL A 751 -17.98 -19.42 28.01
N SER A 752 -16.87 -19.12 28.68
CA SER A 752 -16.39 -19.85 29.86
C SER A 752 -16.99 -19.34 31.17
N SER A 753 -17.73 -18.23 31.17
CA SER A 753 -18.30 -17.66 32.39
C SER A 753 -19.20 -18.66 33.14
N ASP A 754 -19.06 -18.73 34.46
CA ASP A 754 -19.89 -19.57 35.34
C ASP A 754 -21.27 -18.96 35.61
N VAL A 755 -21.59 -17.85 34.93
CA VAL A 755 -22.94 -17.28 34.95
C VAL A 755 -23.90 -18.35 34.43
N GLU A 756 -24.84 -18.74 35.29
CA GLU A 756 -25.95 -19.60 34.88
C GLU A 756 -26.62 -18.94 33.68
N LEU A 757 -26.65 -19.67 32.57
CA LEU A 757 -27.46 -19.26 31.44
C LEU A 757 -28.89 -19.22 31.95
N ASP A 758 -29.50 -18.03 31.92
CA ASP A 758 -30.94 -17.93 32.12
C ASP A 758 -31.58 -18.99 31.21
N SER A 759 -32.55 -19.74 31.74
CA SER A 759 -33.16 -20.88 31.05
C SER A 759 -33.67 -20.52 29.64
N ASN A 760 -33.83 -19.22 29.39
CA ASN A 760 -34.20 -18.64 28.12
C ASN A 760 -33.33 -17.42 27.75
N ILE A 761 -32.17 -17.68 27.14
CA ILE A 761 -31.22 -16.70 26.58
C ILE A 761 -31.90 -15.66 25.67
N THR A 762 -33.06 -16.02 25.09
CA THR A 762 -33.77 -15.19 24.12
C THR A 762 -34.83 -14.27 24.72
N ARG A 763 -35.03 -14.31 26.06
CA ARG A 763 -36.07 -13.53 26.74
C ARG A 763 -35.93 -12.03 26.47
N ASP A 764 -34.70 -11.52 26.58
CA ASP A 764 -34.42 -10.08 26.52
C ASP A 764 -34.12 -9.60 25.08
N PHE A 765 -34.33 -10.46 24.07
CA PHE A 765 -34.15 -10.11 22.66
C PHE A 765 -35.26 -9.22 22.16
N LEU A 766 -34.89 -8.23 21.34
CA LEU A 766 -35.83 -7.33 20.69
C LEU A 766 -36.68 -8.11 19.67
N ARG A 767 -38.00 -8.00 19.80
CA ARG A 767 -38.97 -8.74 18.98
C ARG A 767 -39.81 -7.79 18.14
N PRO A 768 -39.75 -7.91 16.81
CA PRO A 768 -40.73 -7.28 15.95
C PRO A 768 -42.16 -7.71 16.30
N GLN A 769 -42.99 -6.74 16.68
CA GLN A 769 -44.42 -6.88 16.92
C GLN A 769 -45.18 -6.22 15.78
N LYS A 770 -46.03 -6.98 15.09
CA LYS A 770 -46.84 -6.43 14.00
C LYS A 770 -47.99 -5.59 14.58
N LEU A 771 -48.05 -4.33 14.21
CA LEU A 771 -49.10 -3.38 14.56
C LEU A 771 -50.30 -3.52 13.62
N ALA A 772 -51.51 -3.46 14.19
CA ALA A 772 -52.77 -3.41 13.45
C ALA A 772 -53.34 -1.98 13.30
N ALA A 773 -52.80 -1.03 14.06
CA ALA A 773 -53.15 0.39 14.11
C ALA A 773 -51.90 1.21 14.52
N PRO A 774 -51.91 2.55 14.39
CA PRO A 774 -50.78 3.38 14.79
C PRO A 774 -50.39 3.22 16.27
N TYR A 775 -49.10 3.38 16.56
CA TYR A 775 -48.57 3.21 17.91
C TYR A 775 -48.92 4.39 18.82
N GLY A 776 -49.23 4.13 20.09
CA GLY A 776 -49.78 5.14 21.00
C GLY A 776 -48.78 6.18 21.52
N ALA A 777 -47.48 5.90 21.50
CA ALA A 777 -46.46 6.86 21.90
C ALA A 777 -46.21 7.89 20.78
N TYR A 778 -45.92 9.14 21.15
CA TYR A 778 -45.68 10.20 20.16
C TYR A 778 -44.36 9.98 19.40
N PRO A 779 -44.34 10.09 18.06
CA PRO A 779 -43.10 9.97 17.28
C PRO A 779 -42.24 11.22 17.49
N ILE A 780 -40.94 11.03 17.73
CA ILE A 780 -39.98 12.11 18.01
C ILE A 780 -38.91 12.27 16.94
N ALA A 781 -38.67 11.23 16.12
CA ALA A 781 -37.74 11.29 15.01
C ALA A 781 -38.07 10.28 13.91
N VAL A 782 -37.64 10.58 12.69
CA VAL A 782 -37.64 9.65 11.55
C VAL A 782 -36.22 9.55 11.00
N GLN A 783 -35.80 8.35 10.62
CA GLN A 783 -34.50 8.06 10.01
C GLN A 783 -34.68 7.24 8.73
N TRP A 784 -33.67 7.33 7.87
CA TRP A 784 -33.52 6.42 6.73
C TRP A 784 -33.40 4.97 7.19
N GLY A 785 -33.69 4.00 6.33
CA GLY A 785 -33.44 2.60 6.62
C GLY A 785 -31.95 2.26 6.76
N GLU A 786 -31.65 1.05 7.21
CA GLU A 786 -30.28 0.59 7.50
C GLU A 786 -29.37 0.64 6.26
N GLN A 787 -29.89 0.35 5.06
CA GLN A 787 -29.07 0.36 3.84
C GLN A 787 -28.67 1.76 3.42
N ALA A 788 -29.59 2.72 3.47
CA ALA A 788 -29.27 4.14 3.28
C ALA A 788 -28.29 4.62 4.36
N GLN A 789 -28.50 4.23 5.64
CA GLN A 789 -27.63 4.61 6.75
C GLN A 789 -26.20 4.06 6.68
N MET A 790 -26.01 2.83 6.21
CA MET A 790 -24.70 2.21 6.07
C MET A 790 -23.97 2.64 4.80
N ARG A 791 -24.71 3.04 3.76
CA ARG A 791 -24.17 3.37 2.43
C ARG A 791 -24.29 4.83 2.07
N PHE A 792 -24.37 5.73 3.06
CA PHE A 792 -24.10 7.16 2.93
C PHE A 792 -22.64 7.37 2.47
N SER A 793 -22.45 7.04 1.21
CA SER A 793 -21.34 7.36 0.36
C SER A 793 -21.97 8.05 -0.85
N ASP A 794 -21.12 8.64 -1.68
CA ASP A 794 -21.40 9.48 -2.86
C ASP A 794 -22.21 8.78 -3.98
N ARG A 795 -22.90 7.70 -3.64
CA ARG A 795 -23.48 6.71 -4.53
C ARG A 795 -24.98 6.52 -4.35
N GLN A 796 -25.65 7.36 -3.56
CA GLN A 796 -27.10 7.33 -3.36
C GLN A 796 -27.68 8.73 -3.50
N PHE A 797 -28.73 8.86 -4.31
CA PHE A 797 -29.38 10.12 -4.64
C PHE A 797 -30.90 9.99 -4.57
N MET A 798 -31.56 11.09 -4.24
CA MET A 798 -32.99 11.27 -4.39
C MET A 798 -33.25 12.30 -5.48
N LEU A 799 -34.24 12.03 -6.32
CA LEU A 799 -34.69 12.96 -7.34
C LEU A 799 -35.93 13.69 -6.84
N PHE A 800 -35.82 15.01 -6.70
CA PHE A 800 -36.93 15.93 -6.52
C PHE A 800 -37.31 16.44 -7.92
N ASP A 801 -38.28 15.80 -8.55
CA ASP A 801 -38.59 15.95 -9.98
C ASP A 801 -37.36 15.70 -10.88
N SER A 802 -36.71 16.76 -11.39
CA SER A 802 -35.50 16.70 -12.21
C SER A 802 -34.21 16.98 -11.43
N THR A 803 -34.31 17.38 -10.16
CA THR A 803 -33.15 17.76 -9.34
C THR A 803 -32.63 16.55 -8.58
N GLU A 804 -31.40 16.13 -8.87
CA GLU A 804 -30.72 15.02 -8.19
C GLU A 804 -29.98 15.54 -6.94
N VAL A 805 -30.41 15.09 -5.76
CA VAL A 805 -29.88 15.50 -4.46
C VAL A 805 -29.26 14.29 -3.76
N PRO A 806 -28.00 14.36 -3.30
CA PRO A 806 -27.40 13.29 -2.50
C PRO A 806 -28.18 13.04 -1.20
N VAL A 807 -28.33 11.77 -0.80
CA VAL A 807 -29.14 11.40 0.39
C VAL A 807 -28.62 12.06 1.68
N PHE A 808 -27.31 12.32 1.79
CA PHE A 808 -26.71 12.97 2.98
C PHE A 808 -27.04 14.47 3.13
N LEU A 809 -27.66 15.10 2.13
CA LEU A 809 -28.15 16.49 2.20
C LEU A 809 -29.66 16.56 2.47
N ILE A 810 -30.30 15.41 2.71
CA ILE A 810 -31.75 15.32 2.88
C ILE A 810 -32.05 15.12 4.35
N ASP A 811 -32.88 16.00 4.87
CA ASP A 811 -33.42 15.89 6.21
C ASP A 811 -34.75 15.14 6.23
N LEU A 812 -34.96 14.37 7.30
CA LEU A 812 -36.18 13.65 7.59
C LEU A 812 -36.80 14.18 8.88
N GLY A 813 -37.93 14.85 8.73
CA GLY A 813 -38.69 15.47 9.80
C GLY A 813 -40.07 14.84 10.00
N ILE A 814 -40.65 15.05 11.18
CA ILE A 814 -42.07 14.79 11.43
C ILE A 814 -42.81 16.09 11.13
N GLY A 815 -43.59 16.10 10.06
CA GLY A 815 -44.36 17.28 9.65
C GLY A 815 -45.61 17.45 10.48
N ALA A 816 -46.38 16.38 10.65
CA ALA A 816 -47.57 16.34 11.49
C ALA A 816 -47.85 14.91 11.95
N VAL A 817 -48.59 14.78 13.05
CA VAL A 817 -49.20 13.54 13.49
C VAL A 817 -50.70 13.78 13.49
N GLY A 818 -51.44 13.05 12.66
CA GLY A 818 -52.89 13.17 12.54
C GLY A 818 -53.60 12.65 13.79
N ASP A 819 -54.86 13.06 13.97
CA ASP A 819 -55.71 12.57 15.08
C ASP A 819 -55.95 11.05 14.99
N ASP A 820 -55.84 10.47 13.78
CA ASP A 820 -55.91 9.04 13.50
C ASP A 820 -54.57 8.31 13.77
N GLY A 821 -53.53 9.02 14.18
CA GLY A 821 -52.18 8.51 14.43
C GLY A 821 -51.31 8.36 13.18
N ALA A 822 -51.79 8.78 11.99
CA ALA A 822 -50.96 8.78 10.78
C ALA A 822 -49.82 9.79 10.91
N ILE A 823 -48.64 9.44 10.38
CA ILE A 823 -47.43 10.25 10.52
C ILE A 823 -47.07 10.86 9.16
N ASP A 824 -47.13 12.18 9.06
CA ASP A 824 -46.63 12.92 7.91
C ASP A 824 -45.11 13.10 8.06
N ILE A 825 -44.36 12.46 7.16
CA ILE A 825 -42.90 12.48 7.09
C ILE A 825 -42.49 13.51 6.05
N ASP A 826 -41.79 14.54 6.50
CA ASP A 826 -41.19 15.55 5.64
C ASP A 826 -39.82 15.09 5.16
N ILE A 827 -39.63 15.16 3.85
CA ILE A 827 -38.36 14.89 3.17
C ILE A 827 -37.91 16.20 2.53
N ALA A 828 -36.92 16.83 3.13
CA ALA A 828 -36.55 18.21 2.83
C ALA A 828 -35.08 18.36 2.42
N THR A 829 -34.85 19.29 1.50
CA THR A 829 -33.53 19.76 1.05
C THR A 829 -33.58 21.29 0.93
N GLU A 830 -32.44 21.93 0.70
CA GLU A 830 -32.38 23.35 0.40
C GLU A 830 -33.26 23.67 -0.83
N GLY A 831 -34.40 24.33 -0.60
CA GLY A 831 -35.33 24.81 -1.64
C GLY A 831 -36.45 23.86 -2.07
N SER A 832 -36.53 22.63 -1.54
CA SER A 832 -37.62 21.69 -1.87
C SER A 832 -38.02 20.81 -0.69
N ARG A 833 -39.32 20.50 -0.61
CA ARG A 833 -39.91 19.66 0.44
C ARG A 833 -41.01 18.80 -0.15
N SER A 834 -41.00 17.52 0.19
CA SER A 834 -42.06 16.56 -0.15
C SER A 834 -42.54 15.86 1.10
N THR A 835 -43.84 15.59 1.19
CA THR A 835 -44.47 14.99 2.37
C THR A 835 -45.06 13.64 2.01
N TYR A 836 -44.71 12.60 2.77
CA TYR A 836 -45.27 11.25 2.65
C TYR A 836 -45.92 10.84 3.97
N ARG A 837 -47.11 10.26 3.91
CA ARG A 837 -47.87 9.81 5.07
C ARG A 837 -47.68 8.32 5.29
N LEU A 838 -47.15 7.96 6.45
CA LEU A 838 -47.17 6.59 6.94
C LEU A 838 -48.51 6.30 7.61
N ARG A 839 -49.26 5.34 7.06
CA ARG A 839 -50.49 4.80 7.66
C ARG A 839 -50.28 3.36 8.05
N ILE A 840 -50.78 2.98 9.22
CA ILE A 840 -50.75 1.61 9.73
C ILE A 840 -52.19 1.20 10.00
N ALA A 841 -52.69 0.22 9.25
CA ALA A 841 -54.06 -0.26 9.41
C ALA A 841 -54.19 -1.69 8.87
N ALA A 842 -55.00 -2.51 9.55
CA ALA A 842 -55.16 -3.94 9.24
C ALA A 842 -55.81 -4.22 7.87
N ASP A 843 -56.55 -3.26 7.32
CA ASP A 843 -57.22 -3.34 6.02
C ASP A 843 -56.30 -3.02 4.82
N LEU A 844 -55.10 -2.46 5.08
CA LEU A 844 -54.12 -2.18 4.04
C LEU A 844 -53.36 -3.45 3.61
N PRO A 845 -53.03 -3.62 2.31
CA PRO A 845 -52.16 -4.70 1.85
C PRO A 845 -50.81 -4.66 2.58
N GLY A 846 -50.47 -5.71 3.34
CA GLY A 846 -49.26 -5.76 4.17
C GLY A 846 -49.34 -5.04 5.52
N GLY A 847 -50.44 -4.31 5.81
CA GLY A 847 -50.71 -3.64 7.08
C GLY A 847 -50.20 -2.19 7.20
N TYR A 848 -49.67 -1.62 6.12
CA TYR A 848 -49.19 -0.23 6.08
C TYR A 848 -49.20 0.35 4.65
N SER A 849 -49.14 1.68 4.53
CA SER A 849 -48.88 2.40 3.28
C SER A 849 -47.97 3.61 3.51
N HIS A 850 -47.23 4.00 2.47
CA HIS A 850 -46.49 5.27 2.39
C HIS A 850 -47.12 6.09 1.27
N ASP A 851 -48.04 6.97 1.62
CA ASP A 851 -48.86 7.71 0.66
C ASP A 851 -48.27 9.11 0.42
N TRP A 852 -47.99 9.48 -0.83
CA TRP A 852 -47.59 10.85 -1.14
C TRP A 852 -48.72 11.85 -0.83
N VAL A 853 -48.40 12.93 -0.11
CA VAL A 853 -49.36 13.96 0.32
C VAL A 853 -49.18 15.27 -0.44
N SER A 854 -47.94 15.78 -0.52
CA SER A 854 -47.65 17.09 -1.13
C SER A 854 -46.18 17.21 -1.57
N GLY A 855 -45.88 18.21 -2.41
CA GLY A 855 -44.52 18.45 -2.95
C GLY A 855 -44.16 17.53 -4.13
N PRO A 856 -42.90 17.53 -4.61
CA PRO A 856 -42.50 16.69 -5.75
C PRO A 856 -42.55 15.21 -5.41
N ARG A 857 -42.89 14.35 -6.38
CA ARG A 857 -42.82 12.89 -6.20
C ARG A 857 -41.37 12.44 -6.31
N LEU A 858 -40.91 11.66 -5.33
CA LEU A 858 -39.50 11.38 -5.16
C LEU A 858 -39.13 10.03 -5.76
N LYS A 859 -37.92 9.95 -6.30
CA LYS A 859 -37.32 8.69 -6.75
C LYS A 859 -35.96 8.47 -6.10
N PHE A 860 -35.66 7.24 -5.69
CA PHE A 860 -34.38 6.83 -5.15
C PHE A 860 -33.48 6.24 -6.24
N LYS A 861 -32.22 6.66 -6.30
CA LYS A 861 -31.23 6.21 -7.30
C LYS A 861 -29.93 5.76 -6.65
N ARG A 862 -29.42 4.61 -7.07
CA ARG A 862 -28.09 4.08 -6.71
C ARG A 862 -27.11 4.41 -7.84
N ALA A 863 -25.85 4.73 -7.54
CA ALA A 863 -24.87 5.21 -8.55
C ALA A 863 -24.60 4.25 -9.72
N HIS A 864 -24.77 2.94 -9.51
CA HIS A 864 -24.56 1.92 -10.54
C HIS A 864 -25.87 1.35 -11.10
N ALA A 865 -27.03 1.85 -10.64
CA ALA A 865 -28.32 1.47 -11.19
C ALA A 865 -28.64 2.35 -12.40
N ALA A 866 -29.11 1.72 -13.49
CA ALA A 866 -29.47 2.44 -14.71
C ALA A 866 -30.71 3.33 -14.52
N GLU A 867 -31.62 2.96 -13.61
CA GLU A 867 -32.89 3.67 -13.39
C GLU A 867 -33.10 4.02 -11.91
N ALA A 868 -33.80 5.14 -11.67
CA ALA A 868 -34.26 5.56 -10.36
C ALA A 868 -35.66 4.98 -10.09
N VAL A 869 -35.86 4.38 -8.91
CA VAL A 869 -37.13 3.77 -8.51
C VAL A 869 -37.98 4.75 -7.70
N PRO A 870 -39.32 4.70 -7.76
CA PRO A 870 -40.18 5.47 -6.86
C PRO A 870 -39.81 5.24 -5.39
N LEU A 871 -39.91 6.28 -4.56
CA LEU A 871 -39.55 6.17 -3.14
C LEU A 871 -40.37 5.08 -2.43
N GLU A 872 -41.65 4.95 -2.74
CA GLU A 872 -42.55 3.96 -2.16
C GLU A 872 -42.07 2.53 -2.45
N GLU A 873 -41.52 2.29 -3.64
CA GLU A 873 -40.91 1.00 -4.02
C GLU A 873 -39.61 0.75 -3.26
N TYR A 874 -38.76 1.79 -3.12
CA TYR A 874 -37.54 1.69 -2.33
C TYR A 874 -37.81 1.31 -0.87
N LEU A 875 -38.82 1.94 -0.25
CA LEU A 875 -39.21 1.73 1.15
C LEU A 875 -39.74 0.32 1.44
N LEU A 876 -40.06 -0.49 0.42
CA LEU A 876 -40.34 -1.93 0.61
C LEU A 876 -39.09 -2.70 1.05
N THR A 877 -37.92 -2.26 0.62
CA THR A 877 -36.63 -2.93 0.88
C THR A 877 -35.85 -2.31 2.03
N ASP A 878 -35.96 -1.00 2.23
CA ASP A 878 -35.24 -0.24 3.24
C ASP A 878 -36.16 0.84 3.85
N PRO A 879 -37.10 0.46 4.71
CA PRO A 879 -38.14 1.35 5.22
C PRO A 879 -37.61 2.44 6.13
N PHE A 880 -38.41 3.51 6.31
CA PHE A 880 -38.16 4.49 7.35
C PHE A 880 -38.20 3.85 8.74
N ILE A 881 -37.34 4.37 9.62
CA ILE A 881 -37.33 4.03 11.03
C ILE A 881 -37.95 5.22 11.79
N VAL A 882 -39.08 4.99 12.44
CA VAL A 882 -39.76 5.97 13.29
C VAL A 882 -39.38 5.70 14.74
N ARG A 883 -38.91 6.71 15.47
CA ARG A 883 -38.59 6.63 16.91
C ARG A 883 -39.65 7.32 17.73
N TYR A 884 -39.98 6.75 18.88
CA TYR A 884 -41.04 7.23 19.76
C TYR A 884 -40.49 7.77 21.09
N ALA A 885 -41.29 8.60 21.76
CA ALA A 885 -40.93 9.27 23.01
C ALA A 885 -40.65 8.29 24.18
N ASP A 886 -41.15 7.06 24.09
CA ASP A 886 -40.89 5.99 25.07
C ASP A 886 -39.59 5.21 24.80
N GLY A 887 -38.83 5.59 23.76
CA GLY A 887 -37.54 4.97 23.42
C GLY A 887 -37.66 3.72 22.55
N THR A 888 -38.88 3.35 22.15
CA THR A 888 -39.12 2.30 21.16
C THR A 888 -39.00 2.85 19.73
N HIS A 889 -38.95 1.96 18.74
CA HIS A 889 -38.97 2.36 17.34
C HIS A 889 -39.82 1.40 16.51
N SER A 890 -40.22 1.84 15.31
CA SER A 890 -40.90 0.99 14.35
C SER A 890 -40.32 1.19 12.95
N TYR A 891 -40.56 0.21 12.09
CA TYR A 891 -40.41 0.34 10.66
C TYR A 891 -41.65 -0.26 9.98
N ASN A 892 -42.22 0.44 9.01
CA ASN A 892 -43.51 0.08 8.41
C ASN A 892 -44.59 -0.18 9.49
N CYS A 893 -45.08 -1.41 9.60
CA CYS A 893 -46.03 -1.84 10.64
C CYS A 893 -45.40 -2.71 11.74
N TYR A 894 -44.06 -2.79 11.84
CA TYR A 894 -43.39 -3.59 12.85
C TYR A 894 -42.81 -2.69 13.95
N HIS A 895 -43.39 -2.77 15.14
CA HIS A 895 -42.89 -2.13 16.35
C HIS A 895 -41.79 -2.99 16.99
N ILE A 896 -40.70 -2.35 17.41
CA ILE A 896 -39.61 -2.97 18.16
C ILE A 896 -39.62 -2.37 19.57
N PRO A 897 -40.17 -3.10 20.56
CA PRO A 897 -40.07 -2.69 21.95
C PRO A 897 -38.62 -2.72 22.38
N THR A 898 -38.14 -1.59 22.92
CA THR A 898 -36.86 -1.50 23.62
C THR A 898 -37.18 -1.48 25.11
N PRO A 899 -36.83 -2.51 25.90
CA PRO A 899 -37.09 -2.51 27.34
C PRO A 899 -36.11 -1.52 28.01
N LEU A 900 -36.42 -0.24 27.91
CA LEU A 900 -35.75 0.83 28.63
C LEU A 900 -36.62 1.10 29.86
N GLU A 901 -36.11 0.75 31.04
CA GLU A 901 -36.69 1.16 32.32
C GLU A 901 -35.82 2.29 32.91
N PRO A 902 -35.84 3.51 32.33
CA PRO A 902 -34.99 4.57 32.82
C PRO A 902 -35.48 5.04 34.20
N ALA A 903 -34.54 5.22 35.13
CA ALA A 903 -34.77 6.09 36.28
C ALA A 903 -35.05 7.52 35.77
N THR A 904 -35.81 8.32 36.50
CA THR A 904 -36.07 9.72 36.13
C THR A 904 -34.76 10.50 36.04
N TYR A 905 -34.59 11.33 35.00
CA TYR A 905 -33.36 12.12 34.82
C TYR A 905 -33.15 13.02 36.04
N PRO A 906 -31.98 13.00 36.69
CA PRO A 906 -31.74 13.79 37.89
C PRO A 906 -31.82 15.28 37.59
N LYS A 907 -32.65 16.00 38.36
CA LYS A 907 -32.90 17.42 38.13
C LYS A 907 -31.65 18.28 38.35
N GLU A 908 -30.80 17.84 39.28
CA GLU A 908 -29.49 18.38 39.60
C GLU A 908 -28.45 18.23 38.48
N SER A 909 -28.68 17.32 37.53
CA SER A 909 -27.85 17.14 36.33
C SER A 909 -28.22 18.06 35.17
N LEU A 910 -29.19 18.97 35.38
CA LEU A 910 -29.52 20.02 34.41
C LEU A 910 -28.55 21.20 34.56
N GLU A 911 -27.95 21.60 33.45
CA GLU A 911 -27.11 22.80 33.39
C GLU A 911 -27.95 24.03 33.13
N ALA A 912 -27.72 25.10 33.88
CA ALA A 912 -28.45 26.35 33.74
C ALA A 912 -27.55 27.42 33.08
N TRP A 913 -27.89 27.83 31.85
CA TRP A 913 -27.22 28.93 31.16
C TRP A 913 -28.06 30.22 31.20
N ASP A 914 -27.38 31.36 31.05
CA ASP A 914 -28.03 32.67 30.98
C ASP A 914 -28.37 33.02 29.52
N TRP A 915 -29.66 33.20 29.25
CA TRP A 915 -30.20 33.54 27.94
C TRP A 915 -30.69 34.99 27.85
N ALA A 916 -30.35 35.84 28.84
CA ALA A 916 -30.74 37.24 28.84
C ALA A 916 -30.33 37.95 27.53
N GLY A 917 -31.30 38.61 26.91
CA GLY A 917 -31.12 39.34 25.65
C GLY A 917 -31.19 38.49 24.38
N ILE A 918 -31.34 37.16 24.47
CA ILE A 918 -31.52 36.28 23.31
C ILE A 918 -33.02 35.98 23.10
N PRO A 919 -33.61 36.32 21.95
CA PRO A 919 -34.97 35.92 21.62
C PRO A 919 -35.09 34.39 21.51
N LEU A 920 -35.91 33.78 22.36
CA LEU A 920 -36.04 32.31 22.43
C LEU A 920 -36.73 31.68 21.21
N ASN A 921 -37.20 32.48 20.25
CA ASN A 921 -37.72 32.02 18.97
C ASN A 921 -36.67 32.01 17.84
N ARG A 922 -35.45 32.51 18.08
CA ARG A 922 -34.35 32.56 17.10
C ARG A 922 -33.30 31.50 17.39
N GLU A 923 -33.35 30.42 16.63
CA GLU A 923 -32.50 29.24 16.81
C GLU A 923 -31.09 29.42 16.23
N SER A 924 -31.00 29.62 14.92
CA SER A 924 -29.77 29.48 14.14
C SER A 924 -29.14 30.83 13.78
N MET A 925 -27.80 30.89 13.88
CA MET A 925 -26.99 32.02 13.42
C MET A 925 -26.95 32.16 11.89
N ASN A 926 -27.31 31.09 11.17
CA ASN A 926 -27.31 30.96 9.72
C ASN A 926 -26.00 31.44 9.04
N ARG A 927 -26.00 31.56 7.72
CA ARG A 927 -24.82 32.00 6.94
C ARG A 927 -24.42 33.46 7.22
N ALA A 928 -25.36 34.30 7.63
CA ALA A 928 -25.11 35.71 7.93
C ALA A 928 -24.41 35.92 9.29
N GLY A 929 -24.35 34.89 10.14
CA GLY A 929 -23.69 34.96 11.44
C GLY A 929 -24.44 35.82 12.46
N ASP A 930 -25.76 35.66 12.55
CA ASP A 930 -26.61 36.35 13.52
C ASP A 930 -26.20 35.99 14.96
N ARG A 931 -25.74 37.01 15.68
CA ARG A 931 -25.23 36.88 17.05
C ARG A 931 -26.33 36.79 18.10
N ASP A 932 -27.56 37.19 17.76
CA ASP A 932 -28.70 37.23 18.68
C ASP A 932 -29.52 35.93 18.60
N THR A 933 -28.82 34.79 18.65
CA THR A 933 -29.39 33.46 18.42
C THR A 933 -28.96 32.47 19.50
N ILE A 934 -29.79 31.44 19.70
CA ILE A 934 -29.53 30.38 20.68
C ILE A 934 -28.21 29.66 20.34
N GLN A 935 -28.02 29.31 19.07
CA GLN A 935 -26.82 28.63 18.58
C GLN A 935 -25.54 29.49 18.80
N CYS A 936 -25.59 30.81 18.57
CA CYS A 936 -24.43 31.68 18.81
C CYS A 936 -24.07 31.78 20.29
N ARG A 937 -25.07 31.89 21.16
CA ARG A 937 -24.86 31.86 22.62
C ARG A 937 -24.28 30.51 23.07
N ALA A 938 -24.75 29.40 22.50
CA ALA A 938 -24.21 28.09 22.78
C ALA A 938 -22.73 27.97 22.37
N PHE A 939 -22.37 28.48 21.18
CA PHE A 939 -20.97 28.57 20.73
C PHE A 939 -20.09 29.32 21.74
N GLN A 940 -20.53 30.49 22.23
CA GLN A 940 -19.77 31.29 23.20
C GLN A 940 -19.48 30.53 24.51
N HIS A 941 -20.39 29.65 24.94
CA HIS A 941 -20.18 28.87 26.16
C HIS A 941 -19.13 27.75 26.00
N ILE A 942 -18.94 27.24 24.79
CA ILE A 942 -18.06 26.10 24.53
C ILE A 942 -16.75 26.49 23.81
N GLU A 943 -16.60 27.76 23.43
CA GLU A 943 -15.49 28.25 22.59
C GLU A 943 -14.12 27.90 23.19
N ASP A 944 -13.94 28.06 24.49
CA ASP A 944 -12.69 27.78 25.19
C ASP A 944 -12.45 26.28 25.46
N GLU A 945 -13.49 25.45 25.30
CA GLU A 945 -13.40 24.02 25.62
C GLU A 945 -12.81 23.17 24.49
N PHE A 946 -13.01 23.56 23.22
CA PHE A 946 -12.70 22.75 22.03
C PHE A 946 -11.70 23.43 21.09
N ASP A 947 -10.94 22.65 20.32
CA ASP A 947 -9.94 23.18 19.38
C ASP A 947 -10.59 23.61 18.06
N LEU A 948 -11.63 22.88 17.65
CA LEU A 948 -12.40 23.13 16.43
C LEU A 948 -13.89 23.16 16.74
N ILE A 949 -14.59 24.17 16.24
CA ILE A 949 -16.05 24.27 16.31
C ILE A 949 -16.58 24.63 14.92
N PHE A 950 -17.47 23.78 14.42
CA PHE A 950 -18.06 23.87 13.10
C PHE A 950 -19.57 24.11 13.20
N ASN A 951 -20.05 25.13 12.50
CA ASN A 951 -21.47 25.39 12.29
C ASN A 951 -22.01 24.42 11.24
N ASP A 952 -22.63 23.34 11.71
CA ASP A 952 -23.17 22.31 10.85
C ASP A 952 -24.68 22.45 10.59
N ASP A 953 -25.29 23.55 11.08
CA ASP A 953 -26.71 23.87 10.92
C ASP A 953 -27.18 23.77 9.46
N GLY A 954 -28.28 23.03 9.27
CA GLY A 954 -28.99 22.88 8.01
C GLY A 954 -29.52 21.47 7.72
N HIS A 955 -30.02 21.25 6.51
CA HIS A 955 -30.57 19.94 6.13
C HIS A 955 -29.49 18.85 6.10
N GLY A 956 -29.80 17.72 6.73
CA GLY A 956 -28.89 16.57 6.83
C GLY A 956 -27.77 16.73 7.86
N GLU A 957 -27.84 17.75 8.73
CA GLU A 957 -26.85 18.03 9.77
C GLU A 957 -26.52 16.84 10.68
N ALA A 958 -25.28 16.81 11.19
CA ALA A 958 -24.91 15.90 12.27
C ALA A 958 -25.42 16.43 13.63
N ALA A 959 -25.35 17.75 13.80
CA ALA A 959 -25.86 18.55 14.91
C ALA A 959 -25.81 20.04 14.52
N ASP A 960 -26.40 20.95 15.29
CA ASP A 960 -26.27 22.40 15.03
C ASP A 960 -24.81 22.87 15.13
N LEU A 961 -24.07 22.36 16.14
CA LEU A 961 -22.64 22.58 16.29
C LEU A 961 -21.91 21.25 16.45
N VAL A 962 -20.82 21.10 15.70
CA VAL A 962 -19.88 19.97 15.82
C VAL A 962 -18.57 20.49 16.41
N ALA A 963 -18.19 19.97 17.56
CA ALA A 963 -16.98 20.39 18.27
C ALA A 963 -16.00 19.22 18.45
N LEU A 964 -14.72 19.49 18.19
CA LEU A 964 -13.64 18.51 18.28
C LEU A 964 -12.52 19.04 19.18
N LYS A 965 -12.01 18.16 20.05
CA LYS A 965 -10.86 18.44 20.91
C LYS A 965 -9.85 17.30 20.86
N ASP A 966 -8.59 17.67 20.78
CA ASP A 966 -7.48 16.77 20.98
C ASP A 966 -7.12 16.70 22.46
N THR A 967 -7.13 15.50 23.04
CA THR A 967 -6.80 15.27 24.46
C THR A 967 -5.41 14.64 24.66
N GLY A 968 -4.60 14.54 23.60
CA GLY A 968 -3.32 13.85 23.60
C GLY A 968 -3.44 12.50 22.89
N ASP A 969 -3.91 11.47 23.60
CA ASP A 969 -4.04 10.12 23.02
C ASP A 969 -5.41 9.91 22.33
N ASP A 970 -6.45 10.61 22.78
CA ASP A 970 -7.84 10.44 22.32
C ASP A 970 -8.43 11.74 21.73
N ILE A 971 -9.54 11.58 21.00
CA ILE A 971 -10.33 12.68 20.42
C ILE A 971 -11.67 12.77 21.16
N ARG A 972 -12.04 13.97 21.61
CA ARG A 972 -13.40 14.23 22.08
C ARG A 972 -14.25 14.81 20.94
N LEU A 973 -15.30 14.10 20.55
CA LEU A 973 -16.33 14.57 19.62
C LEU A 973 -17.59 14.93 20.39
N CYS A 974 -17.95 16.22 20.36
CA CYS A 974 -19.17 16.73 20.96
C CYS A 974 -20.14 17.22 19.90
N LEU A 975 -21.37 16.72 19.94
CA LEU A 975 -22.49 17.12 19.09
C LEU A 975 -23.50 17.91 19.91
N ILE A 976 -23.73 19.17 19.54
CA ILE A 976 -24.60 20.09 20.27
C ILE A 976 -25.83 20.38 19.44
N HIS A 977 -27.00 20.02 19.98
CA HIS A 977 -28.30 20.25 19.36
C HIS A 977 -29.01 21.42 20.04
N CYS A 978 -29.41 22.42 19.27
CA CYS A 978 -30.07 23.63 19.72
C CYS A 978 -31.51 23.65 19.20
N LYS A 979 -32.46 24.08 20.02
CA LYS A 979 -33.82 24.30 19.52
C LYS A 979 -34.45 25.54 20.12
N ASN A 980 -35.22 26.26 19.31
CA ASN A 980 -36.05 27.34 19.81
C ASN A 980 -37.12 26.85 20.80
N ALA A 981 -37.57 27.77 21.64
CA ALA A 981 -38.64 27.53 22.58
C ALA A 981 -39.99 27.55 21.85
N HIS A 982 -40.84 26.57 22.15
CA HIS A 982 -42.20 26.52 21.64
C HIS A 982 -42.99 27.75 22.14
N GLY A 983 -43.50 28.55 21.20
CA GLY A 983 -44.14 29.83 21.51
C GLY A 983 -43.18 30.92 22.02
N GLY A 984 -41.86 30.73 21.89
CA GLY A 984 -40.84 31.74 22.21
C GLY A 984 -40.73 32.08 23.71
N ARG A 985 -41.13 31.17 24.60
CA ARG A 985 -41.17 31.40 26.05
C ARG A 985 -40.74 30.17 26.84
N ILE A 986 -40.31 30.39 28.08
CA ILE A 986 -40.04 29.33 29.03
C ILE A 986 -41.37 28.70 29.47
N SER A 987 -41.45 27.37 29.39
CA SER A 987 -42.69 26.63 29.67
C SER A 987 -42.41 25.20 30.13
N ALA A 988 -43.46 24.51 30.56
CA ALA A 988 -43.47 23.08 30.91
C ALA A 988 -43.85 22.17 29.72
N ASP A 989 -43.82 22.71 28.50
CA ASP A 989 -44.27 22.00 27.30
C ASP A 989 -43.23 20.96 26.85
N ILE A 990 -43.60 19.68 26.88
CA ILE A 990 -42.74 18.57 26.49
C ILE A 990 -42.30 18.63 25.01
N ARG A 991 -43.06 19.33 24.16
CA ARG A 991 -42.71 19.48 22.73
C ARG A 991 -41.40 20.23 22.51
N ASN A 992 -40.94 21.00 23.50
CA ASN A 992 -39.59 21.59 23.49
C ASN A 992 -38.49 20.53 23.40
N PHE A 993 -38.74 19.31 23.87
CA PHE A 993 -37.74 18.25 23.96
C PHE A 993 -37.90 17.14 22.92
N TYR A 994 -39.07 16.98 22.27
CA TYR A 994 -39.28 15.91 21.30
C TYR A 994 -38.26 15.92 20.15
N THR A 995 -38.13 17.05 19.45
CA THR A 995 -37.20 17.16 18.32
C THR A 995 -35.74 17.01 18.77
N LEU A 996 -35.36 17.65 19.88
CA LEU A 996 -33.99 17.58 20.43
C LEU A 996 -33.61 16.16 20.85
N CYS A 997 -34.47 15.47 21.60
CA CYS A 997 -34.25 14.08 21.98
C CYS A 997 -34.19 13.17 20.74
N GLY A 998 -35.03 13.45 19.74
CA GLY A 998 -34.97 12.81 18.44
C GLY A 998 -33.62 12.98 17.75
N GLN A 999 -33.13 14.22 17.62
CA GLN A 999 -31.82 14.55 17.03
C GLN A 999 -30.67 13.90 17.81
N ALA A 1000 -30.69 13.95 19.14
CA ALA A 1000 -29.72 13.25 19.98
C ALA A 1000 -29.69 11.75 19.70
N GLN A 1001 -30.83 11.05 19.65
CA GLN A 1001 -30.86 9.63 19.30
C GLN A 1001 -30.34 9.35 17.87
N LYS A 1002 -30.49 10.30 16.93
CA LYS A 1002 -29.92 10.18 15.58
C LYS A 1002 -28.39 10.27 15.57
N SER A 1003 -27.78 10.96 16.54
CA SER A 1003 -26.33 11.12 16.66
C SER A 1003 -25.56 9.80 16.77
N MET A 1004 -26.22 8.71 17.18
CA MET A 1004 -25.66 7.34 17.12
C MET A 1004 -25.13 6.98 15.72
N ALA A 1005 -25.82 7.40 14.65
CA ALA A 1005 -25.38 7.12 13.29
C ALA A 1005 -24.07 7.85 12.93
N VAL A 1006 -23.83 9.03 13.52
CA VAL A 1006 -22.59 9.80 13.35
C VAL A 1006 -21.44 9.09 14.06
N LYS A 1007 -21.65 8.67 15.33
CA LYS A 1007 -20.64 7.94 16.12
C LYS A 1007 -20.17 6.67 15.41
N HIS A 1008 -21.08 5.79 15.01
CA HIS A 1008 -20.70 4.53 14.33
C HIS A 1008 -20.33 4.73 12.85
N GLY A 1009 -20.68 5.86 12.25
CA GLY A 1009 -20.18 6.26 10.93
C GLY A 1009 -18.69 6.59 10.95
N GLY A 1010 -18.17 7.01 12.11
CA GLY A 1010 -16.78 7.35 12.33
C GLY A 1010 -16.39 8.74 11.82
N LEU A 1011 -15.31 9.29 12.39
CA LEU A 1011 -14.85 10.64 12.06
C LEU A 1011 -14.41 10.83 10.60
N PRO A 1012 -13.83 9.83 9.89
CA PRO A 1012 -13.56 9.95 8.46
C PRO A 1012 -14.80 10.23 7.62
N ARG A 1013 -15.96 9.66 7.99
CA ARG A 1013 -17.22 9.92 7.31
C ARG A 1013 -17.75 11.32 7.64
N LEU A 1014 -17.76 11.68 8.93
CA LEU A 1014 -18.17 13.02 9.37
C LEU A 1014 -17.33 14.12 8.68
N TYR A 1015 -16.02 13.92 8.55
CA TYR A 1015 -15.13 14.82 7.81
C TYR A 1015 -15.62 15.10 6.37
N VAL A 1016 -16.02 14.06 5.63
CA VAL A 1016 -16.48 14.20 4.24
C VAL A 1016 -17.76 15.03 4.18
N ASP A 1017 -18.69 14.77 5.09
CA ASP A 1017 -19.96 15.49 5.17
C ASP A 1017 -19.75 16.97 5.51
N LEU A 1018 -18.97 17.27 6.55
CA LEU A 1018 -18.64 18.64 6.97
C LEU A 1018 -17.87 19.40 5.88
N LYS A 1019 -16.87 18.76 5.25
CA LYS A 1019 -16.07 19.38 4.19
C LYS A 1019 -16.92 19.86 3.03
N ARG A 1020 -17.86 19.03 2.56
CA ARG A 1020 -18.73 19.38 1.43
C ARG A 1020 -19.65 20.54 1.75
N ARG A 1021 -20.25 20.53 2.94
CA ARG A 1021 -21.12 21.63 3.37
C ARG A 1021 -20.35 22.93 3.53
N HIS A 1022 -19.10 22.86 4.00
CA HIS A 1022 -18.19 23.99 4.01
C HIS A 1022 -17.91 24.50 2.59
N GLU A 1023 -17.57 23.64 1.64
CA GLU A 1023 -17.32 24.01 0.24
C GLU A 1023 -18.52 24.74 -0.40
N THR A 1024 -19.76 24.36 -0.05
CA THR A 1024 -20.97 25.05 -0.52
C THR A 1024 -21.02 26.50 -0.05
N TRP A 1025 -20.76 26.77 1.24
CA TRP A 1025 -20.71 28.14 1.77
C TRP A 1025 -19.48 28.91 1.26
N SER A 1026 -18.35 28.22 1.11
CA SER A 1026 -17.08 28.80 0.63
C SER A 1026 -17.21 29.37 -0.78
N LYS A 1027 -17.94 28.69 -1.68
CA LYS A 1027 -18.28 29.20 -3.03
C LYS A 1027 -19.05 30.52 -3.01
N GLN A 1028 -19.73 30.81 -1.89
CA GLN A 1028 -20.53 32.01 -1.69
C GLN A 1028 -19.82 33.03 -0.76
N GLY A 1029 -18.54 32.81 -0.44
CA GLY A 1029 -17.73 33.71 0.37
C GLY A 1029 -17.95 33.60 1.89
N ALA A 1030 -18.62 32.55 2.38
CA ALA A 1030 -18.87 32.33 3.81
C ALA A 1030 -18.12 31.09 4.34
N SER A 1031 -17.86 31.06 5.65
CA SER A 1031 -17.24 29.92 6.33
C SER A 1031 -18.19 29.31 7.35
N ARG A 1032 -18.20 27.98 7.43
CA ARG A 1032 -18.85 27.22 8.51
C ARG A 1032 -17.96 27.03 9.74
N PHE A 1033 -16.67 27.32 9.66
CA PHE A 1033 -15.79 27.24 10.84
C PHE A 1033 -16.01 28.45 11.74
N LEU A 1034 -16.43 28.20 12.98
CA LEU A 1034 -16.50 29.21 14.04
C LEU A 1034 -15.17 29.28 14.80
N LYS A 1035 -14.51 28.13 14.98
CA LYS A 1035 -13.15 28.00 15.52
C LYS A 1035 -12.41 26.91 14.75
N GLY A 1036 -11.12 27.13 14.48
CA GLY A 1036 -10.29 26.23 13.66
C GLY A 1036 -10.54 26.38 12.16
N ASP A 1037 -10.04 25.44 11.36
CA ASP A 1037 -10.12 25.47 9.90
C ASP A 1037 -10.16 24.06 9.28
N MET A 1038 -10.14 24.01 7.95
CA MET A 1038 -10.13 22.75 7.19
C MET A 1038 -8.88 21.89 7.47
N LYS A 1039 -7.74 22.51 7.82
CA LYS A 1039 -6.51 21.78 8.13
C LYS A 1039 -6.68 21.03 9.45
N LEU A 1040 -7.19 21.72 10.47
CA LEU A 1040 -7.48 21.12 11.77
C LEU A 1040 -8.58 20.05 11.68
N LEU A 1041 -9.58 20.23 10.82
CA LEU A 1041 -10.57 19.18 10.55
C LEU A 1041 -9.95 17.93 9.90
N SER A 1042 -8.99 18.12 8.98
CA SER A 1042 -8.25 17.00 8.36
C SER A 1042 -7.32 16.30 9.35
N TYR A 1043 -6.70 17.06 10.26
CA TYR A 1043 -5.90 16.51 11.36
C TYR A 1043 -6.73 15.51 12.19
N PHE A 1044 -7.90 15.91 12.66
CA PHE A 1044 -8.79 15.03 13.43
C PHE A 1044 -9.20 13.79 12.64
N LYS A 1045 -9.56 13.93 11.35
CA LYS A 1045 -9.89 12.81 10.45
C LYS A 1045 -8.77 11.76 10.41
N GLU A 1046 -7.52 12.19 10.34
CA GLU A 1046 -6.36 11.30 10.23
C GLU A 1046 -6.02 10.66 11.58
N LYS A 1047 -6.02 11.45 12.65
CA LYS A 1047 -5.78 10.98 14.01
C LYS A 1047 -6.81 9.94 14.47
N ALA A 1048 -8.08 10.10 14.08
CA ALA A 1048 -9.16 9.15 14.42
C ALA A 1048 -8.98 7.74 13.82
N ARG A 1049 -7.99 7.52 12.95
CA ARG A 1049 -7.63 6.17 12.48
C ARG A 1049 -6.93 5.35 13.57
N ARG A 1050 -6.29 6.02 14.53
CA ARG A 1050 -5.43 5.42 15.56
C ARG A 1050 -5.84 5.81 16.99
N ALA A 1051 -6.51 6.96 17.17
CA ALA A 1051 -7.03 7.43 18.45
C ALA A 1051 -8.46 6.94 18.73
N LYS A 1052 -8.80 6.73 20.01
CA LYS A 1052 -10.19 6.48 20.43
C LYS A 1052 -10.98 7.79 20.35
N VAL A 1053 -12.27 7.67 20.05
CA VAL A 1053 -13.19 8.81 20.02
C VAL A 1053 -14.15 8.74 21.21
N ASP A 1054 -13.96 9.65 22.15
CA ASP A 1054 -14.90 9.90 23.24
C ASP A 1054 -16.06 10.74 22.72
N PHE A 1055 -17.28 10.24 22.89
CA PHE A 1055 -18.47 10.82 22.30
C PHE A 1055 -19.33 11.57 23.34
N GLU A 1056 -19.83 12.74 22.98
CA GLU A 1056 -20.65 13.57 23.83
C GLU A 1056 -21.81 14.19 23.04
N VAL A 1057 -22.99 14.24 23.65
CA VAL A 1057 -24.19 14.86 23.09
C VAL A 1057 -24.73 15.88 24.09
N VAL A 1058 -24.92 17.11 23.63
CA VAL A 1058 -25.44 18.23 24.45
C VAL A 1058 -26.77 18.69 23.85
N LEU A 1059 -27.81 18.73 24.67
CA LEU A 1059 -29.10 19.33 24.32
C LEU A 1059 -29.18 20.74 24.89
N VAL A 1060 -29.47 21.73 24.04
CA VAL A 1060 -29.62 23.13 24.41
C VAL A 1060 -31.07 23.55 24.18
N GLN A 1061 -31.83 23.64 25.27
CA GLN A 1061 -33.26 24.00 25.25
C GLN A 1061 -33.57 25.13 26.23
N PRO A 1062 -33.46 26.41 25.81
CA PRO A 1062 -33.74 27.55 26.68
C PRO A 1062 -35.24 27.76 26.97
N GLY A 1063 -36.13 27.04 26.28
CA GLY A 1063 -37.58 27.06 26.50
C GLY A 1063 -38.07 26.33 27.75
N ALA A 1064 -37.17 25.77 28.55
CA ALA A 1064 -37.45 25.22 29.87
C ALA A 1064 -36.43 25.74 30.88
N SER A 1065 -36.74 25.64 32.17
CA SER A 1065 -35.81 25.87 33.27
C SER A 1065 -35.84 24.68 34.22
N ALA A 1066 -34.90 24.62 35.17
CA ALA A 1066 -34.97 23.63 36.23
C ALA A 1066 -36.33 23.68 36.95
N GLU A 1067 -36.99 24.82 37.07
CA GLU A 1067 -38.30 24.90 37.73
C GLU A 1067 -39.46 24.39 36.86
N THR A 1068 -39.40 24.58 35.53
CA THR A 1068 -40.52 24.22 34.64
C THR A 1068 -40.48 22.80 34.09
N VAL A 1069 -39.36 22.06 34.22
CA VAL A 1069 -39.28 20.66 33.77
C VAL A 1069 -40.26 19.77 34.53
N THR A 1070 -41.06 19.01 33.79
CA THR A 1070 -42.06 18.07 34.32
C THR A 1070 -41.47 16.66 34.48
N PRO A 1071 -42.11 15.77 35.26
CA PRO A 1071 -41.71 14.36 35.33
C PRO A 1071 -41.69 13.65 33.96
N GLU A 1072 -42.59 14.03 33.04
CA GLU A 1072 -42.62 13.48 31.68
C GLU A 1072 -41.41 13.92 30.86
N ILE A 1073 -41.00 15.19 30.97
CA ILE A 1073 -39.77 15.70 30.34
C ILE A 1073 -38.55 14.95 30.90
N LEU A 1074 -38.45 14.82 32.22
CA LEU A 1074 -37.32 14.11 32.85
C LEU A 1074 -37.30 12.63 32.47
N ARG A 1075 -38.45 11.99 32.27
CA ARG A 1075 -38.52 10.61 31.75
C ARG A 1075 -38.03 10.53 30.30
N LEU A 1076 -38.45 11.45 29.42
CA LEU A 1076 -37.99 11.51 28.02
C LEU A 1076 -36.47 11.73 27.93
N LEU A 1077 -35.93 12.62 28.76
CA LEU A 1077 -34.48 12.86 28.85
C LEU A 1077 -33.74 11.61 29.31
N ALA A 1078 -34.23 10.93 30.34
CA ALA A 1078 -33.61 9.71 30.83
C ALA A 1078 -33.68 8.55 29.82
N THR A 1079 -34.80 8.42 29.09
CA THR A 1079 -34.92 7.47 27.98
C THR A 1079 -33.84 7.73 26.92
N THR A 1080 -33.61 9.01 26.58
CA THR A 1080 -32.61 9.43 25.60
C THR A 1080 -31.19 9.18 26.09
N GLU A 1081 -30.89 9.56 27.34
CA GLU A 1081 -29.60 9.28 27.99
C GLU A 1081 -29.29 7.78 28.02
N LEU A 1082 -30.24 6.96 28.46
CA LEU A 1082 -30.06 5.51 28.55
C LEU A 1082 -29.84 4.90 27.16
N PHE A 1083 -30.58 5.35 26.14
CA PHE A 1083 -30.38 4.93 24.76
C PHE A 1083 -28.96 5.27 24.28
N LEU A 1084 -28.51 6.51 24.47
CA LEU A 1084 -27.17 6.95 24.07
C LEU A 1084 -26.06 6.23 24.83
N THR A 1085 -26.24 6.02 26.13
CA THR A 1085 -25.29 5.30 26.98
C THR A 1085 -25.13 3.86 26.49
N LYS A 1086 -26.24 3.15 26.27
CA LYS A 1086 -26.21 1.75 25.80
C LYS A 1086 -25.70 1.60 24.37
N THR A 1087 -26.04 2.53 23.47
CA THR A 1087 -25.64 2.42 22.05
C THR A 1087 -24.27 3.00 21.74
N THR A 1088 -23.80 4.01 22.48
CA THR A 1088 -22.61 4.78 22.10
C THR A 1088 -21.65 5.07 23.24
N GLN A 1089 -22.01 4.81 24.50
CA GLN A 1089 -21.33 5.32 25.70
C GLN A 1089 -21.17 6.86 25.72
N ALA A 1090 -22.08 7.59 25.05
CA ALA A 1090 -22.00 9.04 25.02
C ALA A 1090 -22.17 9.64 26.42
N ARG A 1091 -21.40 10.67 26.73
CA ARG A 1091 -21.77 11.61 27.80
C ARG A 1091 -22.97 12.43 27.34
N PHE A 1092 -23.97 12.55 28.19
CA PHE A 1092 -25.20 13.30 27.88
C PHE A 1092 -25.33 14.50 28.81
N ARG A 1093 -25.52 15.68 28.22
CA ARG A 1093 -25.70 16.94 28.95
C ARG A 1093 -26.97 17.64 28.48
N VAL A 1094 -27.69 18.27 29.40
CA VAL A 1094 -28.92 19.00 29.09
C VAL A 1094 -28.82 20.40 29.69
N VAL A 1095 -28.87 21.39 28.81
CA VAL A 1095 -28.81 22.80 29.14
C VAL A 1095 -30.20 23.42 29.03
N VAL A 1096 -30.61 24.10 30.09
CA VAL A 1096 -31.89 24.81 30.23
C VAL A 1096 -31.65 26.27 30.63
N SER A 1097 -32.71 27.07 30.67
CA SER A 1097 -32.65 28.44 31.20
C SER A 1097 -32.46 28.46 32.71
N ARG A 1098 -31.72 29.46 33.21
CA ARG A 1098 -31.52 29.72 34.64
C ARG A 1098 -32.78 30.20 35.37
N ALA A 1099 -33.68 30.89 34.68
CA ALA A 1099 -34.98 31.33 35.15
C ALA A 1099 -35.91 31.57 33.95
#